data_AF-A0AAV6ULA4-F1
#
_entry.id   AF-A0AAV6ULA4-F1
#
_cell.length_a   1.000
_cell.length_b   1.000
_cell.length_c   1.000
_cell.angle_alpha   90.00
_cell.angle_beta   90.00
_cell.angle_gamma   90.00
#
_symmetry.space_group_name_H-M   'P 1'
#
loop_
_entity.id
_entity.type
_entity.pdbx_description
1 polymer ?
#
loop_
_entity_poly.entity_id
_entity_poly.type
_entity_poly.pdbx_seq_one_letter_code
_entity_poly.pdbx_strand_id
1 'polypeptide(L)'
;MDNEQPHQEHVKCVVVGDTAVGKTRLICARACNARLTLSQLLTTHIPTVWAIDQYRIYKEVLERSCEVVDGVSVSLRLWDTFGDHDKDRRFAYGRSDVVLLCFSIANPMSLRNCKTIWYPEIRRFCPSTPIVLVGCKNDLRYMYRDEQFLSLCRDRSPFFRPLRETDILSPEQGRIVAKEIGAPYYETSVLTHFGVNEVFENVIRAALLSRRQQRFWMTNLKHVQRPLLQVPFCPPEPRPPQVTVPPPQFEDDMLSLLHSQMYTDVIFLTGKVGFAAHKSVLSAVSNSLYKLFTIDVASEGTLGGRSASDSSVVSSSDSSISNFTNDTDQLLTDSPHSVITCASFCLSRSHHNANQNSNHEAKHGSVKRRSSCQIHPETPNLQTGVRRILDHRAYQCISIERCEGLDHRGRVTSSVQTIVTLASGITPSAMQNCLRFLYTGGLDHKMCINMTELLDAAELMDIPELQTIDRELCSTVQLLIGQHKDLASAGLYEKFTQRVRNQMREVCLHQGLFSDVYFQLEDGLCCAHKPILMARCDVMAAMFRGDFRESSAKVVHFPGVSKCCFHQLLIYLYTDEVDPSVVPSNCLDLLALANRLCLPRLVGLVEQKVIRDMIRMQDAGKDTTEHALKLLESCQMHNADQLADWCLYHIAVNYNEICRKTPKLLRNLHPENQAYLNRNRWPPVWYLKEYDYYERCVRERQWQEKPPKVFKRHRNNSTSSGCLCFSGRNRNNDSKRAYRTV
;
A
#
# COMPACT_ATOMS: atom_id res chain seq x y z
N MET A 1 -7.63 -64.98 -5.62
CA MET A 1 -7.04 -65.78 -6.70
C MET A 1 -6.57 -64.82 -7.77
N ASP A 2 -5.27 -64.53 -7.69
CA ASP A 2 -4.29 -64.35 -8.77
C ASP A 2 -4.69 -63.52 -9.98
N ASN A 3 -4.43 -62.22 -9.87
CA ASN A 3 -4.18 -61.34 -11.01
C ASN A 3 -2.72 -60.84 -10.92
N GLU A 4 -1.77 -61.76 -10.68
CA GLU A 4 -0.34 -61.45 -10.83
C GLU A 4 -0.08 -61.20 -12.31
N GLN A 5 0.02 -59.93 -12.68
CA GLN A 5 0.52 -59.57 -14.00
C GLN A 5 1.91 -60.19 -14.15
N PRO A 6 2.17 -60.98 -15.22
CA PRO A 6 3.52 -61.50 -15.44
C PRO A 6 4.47 -60.30 -15.53
N HIS A 7 5.57 -60.35 -14.76
CA HIS A 7 6.64 -59.33 -14.67
C HIS A 7 6.43 -58.14 -13.72
N GLN A 8 5.48 -58.17 -12.78
CA GLN A 8 5.41 -57.15 -11.72
C GLN A 8 6.41 -57.41 -10.58
N GLU A 9 7.25 -56.42 -10.25
CA GLU A 9 8.20 -56.48 -9.12
C GLU A 9 7.56 -55.91 -7.84
N HIS A 10 7.58 -56.66 -6.75
CA HIS A 10 7.14 -56.13 -5.45
C HIS A 10 8.32 -55.47 -4.71
N VAL A 11 8.14 -54.26 -4.21
CA VAL A 11 9.17 -53.53 -3.45
C VAL A 11 8.60 -53.13 -2.09
N LYS A 12 9.20 -53.64 -1.01
CA LYS A 12 8.93 -53.24 0.37
C LYS A 12 9.90 -52.13 0.81
N CYS A 13 9.35 -50.94 1.04
CA CYS A 13 10.07 -49.77 1.57
C CYS A 13 9.69 -49.52 3.03
N VAL A 14 10.65 -49.59 3.94
CA VAL A 14 10.46 -49.27 5.37
C VAL A 14 10.94 -47.86 5.66
N VAL A 15 10.11 -47.04 6.29
CA VAL A 15 10.42 -45.64 6.61
C VAL A 15 10.76 -45.51 8.09
N VAL A 16 11.96 -45.00 8.40
CA VAL A 16 12.56 -44.98 9.74
C VAL A 16 13.09 -43.60 10.10
N GLY A 17 13.07 -43.24 11.39
CA GLY A 17 13.62 -41.99 11.90
C GLY A 17 12.92 -41.56 13.20
N ASP A 18 13.36 -40.44 13.77
CA ASP A 18 12.82 -39.90 15.02
C ASP A 18 11.30 -39.63 14.95
N THR A 19 10.68 -39.52 16.13
CA THR A 19 9.30 -39.05 16.25
C THR A 19 9.14 -37.63 15.69
N ALA A 20 7.99 -37.35 15.07
CA ALA A 20 7.62 -36.05 14.50
C ALA A 20 8.50 -35.50 13.35
N VAL A 21 9.40 -36.30 12.75
CA VAL A 21 10.21 -35.82 11.59
C VAL A 21 9.42 -35.69 10.29
N GLY A 22 8.21 -36.28 10.21
CA GLY A 22 7.33 -36.17 9.03
C GLY A 22 7.13 -37.47 8.23
N LYS A 23 7.55 -38.63 8.75
CA LYS A 23 7.43 -39.95 8.09
C LYS A 23 6.01 -40.26 7.62
N THR A 24 5.06 -40.26 8.56
CA THR A 24 3.65 -40.56 8.29
C THR A 24 3.04 -39.59 7.27
N ARG A 25 3.36 -38.29 7.37
CA ARG A 25 2.89 -37.27 6.42
C ARG A 25 3.43 -37.51 5.02
N LEU A 26 4.71 -37.88 4.90
CA LEU A 26 5.35 -38.19 3.62
C LEU A 26 4.72 -39.42 2.96
N ILE A 27 4.47 -40.48 3.74
CA ILE A 27 3.78 -41.69 3.26
C ILE A 27 2.37 -41.36 2.77
N CYS A 28 1.58 -40.62 3.56
CA CYS A 28 0.23 -40.25 3.18
C CYS A 28 0.20 -39.36 1.93
N ALA A 29 1.12 -38.40 1.82
CA ALA A 29 1.24 -37.55 0.63
C ALA A 29 1.50 -38.40 -0.63
N ARG A 30 2.40 -39.38 -0.54
CA ARG A 30 2.68 -40.29 -1.65
C ARG A 30 1.52 -41.22 -1.97
N ALA A 31 0.92 -41.84 -0.96
CA ALA A 31 -0.14 -42.83 -1.10
C ALA A 31 -1.45 -42.23 -1.66
N CYS A 32 -1.78 -41.01 -1.21
CA CYS A 32 -2.97 -40.30 -1.66
C CYS A 32 -2.72 -39.40 -2.88
N ASN A 33 -1.46 -39.16 -3.25
CA ASN A 33 -1.04 -38.19 -4.28
C ASN A 33 -1.74 -36.82 -4.11
N ALA A 34 -1.84 -36.37 -2.85
CA ALA A 34 -2.64 -35.21 -2.47
C ALA A 34 -1.75 -34.09 -1.93
N ARG A 35 -2.02 -32.87 -2.41
CA ARG A 35 -1.44 -31.64 -1.84
C ARG A 35 -2.19 -31.27 -0.58
N LEU A 36 -1.47 -31.10 0.52
CA LEU A 36 -2.05 -30.67 1.80
C LEU A 36 -1.75 -29.19 2.01
N THR A 37 -2.78 -28.43 2.38
CA THR A 37 -2.62 -27.05 2.84
C THR A 37 -1.89 -27.00 4.18
N LEU A 38 -1.31 -25.84 4.51
CA LEU A 38 -0.66 -25.62 5.80
C LEU A 38 -1.62 -25.89 6.98
N SER A 39 -2.87 -25.45 6.87
CA SER A 39 -3.88 -25.67 7.91
C SER A 39 -4.15 -27.17 8.13
N GLN A 40 -4.27 -27.96 7.06
CA GLN A 40 -4.48 -29.41 7.11
C GLN A 40 -3.27 -30.15 7.68
N LEU A 41 -2.05 -29.74 7.31
CA LEU A 41 -0.82 -30.33 7.84
C LEU A 41 -0.66 -30.13 9.35
N LEU A 42 -1.22 -29.04 9.88
CA LEU A 42 -1.21 -28.77 11.29
C LEU A 42 -2.40 -29.42 12.04
N THR A 43 -3.55 -29.72 11.38
CA THR A 43 -4.77 -30.21 12.10
C THR A 43 -4.91 -31.73 12.05
N THR A 44 -4.62 -32.35 10.91
CA THR A 44 -5.03 -33.74 10.69
C THR A 44 -4.13 -34.67 11.50
N HIS A 45 -4.63 -35.25 12.58
CA HIS A 45 -3.89 -36.30 13.28
C HIS A 45 -3.92 -37.60 12.45
N ILE A 46 -2.75 -38.12 12.08
CA ILE A 46 -2.63 -39.42 11.37
C ILE A 46 -1.98 -40.43 12.32
N PRO A 47 -2.73 -41.41 12.85
CA PRO A 47 -2.17 -42.43 13.72
C PRO A 47 -1.15 -43.30 12.98
N THR A 48 0.06 -43.46 13.51
CA THR A 48 1.12 -44.28 12.88
C THR A 48 0.76 -45.78 12.79
N VAL A 49 -0.19 -46.27 13.62
CA VAL A 49 -0.74 -47.64 13.54
C VAL A 49 -1.46 -47.92 12.22
N TRP A 50 -2.01 -46.87 11.55
CA TRP A 50 -2.67 -46.98 10.25
C TRP A 50 -1.70 -47.23 9.08
N ALA A 51 -0.38 -47.22 9.29
CA ALA A 51 0.59 -47.20 8.20
C ALA A 51 1.46 -48.47 8.07
N ILE A 52 1.03 -49.57 8.72
CA ILE A 52 1.56 -50.93 8.49
C ILE A 52 0.71 -51.62 7.40
N ASP A 53 1.04 -51.41 6.10
CA ASP A 53 0.36 -52.00 4.91
C ASP A 53 -1.17 -51.74 4.79
N GLN A 54 -1.84 -51.15 5.80
CA GLN A 54 -3.29 -51.01 5.90
C GLN A 54 -3.88 -50.02 4.89
N TYR A 55 -3.11 -49.03 4.43
CA TYR A 55 -3.61 -48.08 3.42
C TYR A 55 -3.94 -48.78 2.08
N ARG A 56 -3.42 -49.99 1.81
CA ARG A 56 -3.78 -50.81 0.64
C ARG A 56 -5.18 -51.44 0.73
N ILE A 57 -5.85 -51.36 1.89
CA ILE A 57 -7.27 -51.74 2.00
C ILE A 57 -8.13 -50.85 1.10
N TYR A 58 -7.74 -49.59 0.92
CA TYR A 58 -8.42 -48.68 0.02
C TYR A 58 -8.01 -48.94 -1.42
N LYS A 59 -8.99 -49.28 -2.27
CA LYS A 59 -8.80 -49.63 -3.68
C LYS A 59 -7.98 -48.59 -4.45
N GLU A 60 -8.29 -47.30 -4.26
CA GLU A 60 -7.55 -46.23 -4.95
C GLU A 60 -6.08 -46.15 -4.57
N VAL A 61 -5.75 -46.43 -3.31
CA VAL A 61 -4.36 -46.40 -2.84
C VAL A 61 -3.60 -47.64 -3.32
N LEU A 62 -4.28 -48.79 -3.37
CA LEU A 62 -3.73 -50.00 -3.96
C LEU A 62 -3.41 -49.80 -5.45
N GLU A 63 -4.30 -49.19 -6.21
CA GLU A 63 -4.07 -48.86 -7.62
C GLU A 63 -2.89 -47.90 -7.79
N ARG A 64 -2.81 -46.85 -6.96
CA ARG A 64 -1.69 -45.88 -6.96
C ARG A 64 -0.35 -46.45 -6.47
N SER A 65 -0.37 -47.61 -5.80
CA SER A 65 0.85 -48.31 -5.37
C SER A 65 1.56 -49.03 -6.51
N CYS A 66 0.87 -49.22 -7.64
CA CYS A 66 1.43 -49.81 -8.85
C CYS A 66 1.92 -48.70 -9.79
N GLU A 67 3.20 -48.72 -10.15
CA GLU A 67 3.79 -47.74 -11.06
C GLU A 67 4.88 -48.34 -11.95
N VAL A 68 5.25 -47.66 -13.03
CA VAL A 68 6.31 -48.10 -13.93
C VAL A 68 7.54 -47.20 -13.73
N VAL A 69 8.64 -47.77 -13.26
CA VAL A 69 9.92 -47.08 -13.06
C VAL A 69 10.98 -47.68 -13.98
N ASP A 70 11.58 -46.85 -14.84
CA ASP A 70 12.62 -47.25 -15.81
C ASP A 70 12.21 -48.47 -16.67
N GLY A 71 10.93 -48.57 -17.03
CA GLY A 71 10.36 -49.66 -17.83
C GLY A 71 9.98 -50.91 -17.05
N VAL A 72 10.09 -50.91 -15.72
CA VAL A 72 9.75 -52.03 -14.84
C VAL A 72 8.42 -51.74 -14.13
N SER A 73 7.45 -52.64 -14.23
CA SER A 73 6.20 -52.56 -13.44
C SER A 73 6.49 -52.94 -11.99
N VAL A 74 6.20 -52.03 -11.06
CA VAL A 74 6.51 -52.16 -9.64
C VAL A 74 5.25 -51.96 -8.80
N SER A 75 5.08 -52.79 -7.78
CA SER A 75 4.10 -52.57 -6.70
C SER A 75 4.85 -52.20 -5.42
N LEU A 76 4.76 -50.93 -5.04
CA LEU A 76 5.43 -50.35 -3.88
C LEU A 76 4.60 -50.52 -2.60
N ARG A 77 5.20 -51.11 -1.56
CA ARG A 77 4.61 -51.21 -0.22
C ARG A 77 5.42 -50.39 0.77
N LEU A 78 4.81 -49.36 1.32
CA LEU A 78 5.32 -48.46 2.35
C LEU A 78 5.04 -48.99 3.76
N TRP A 79 6.05 -49.02 4.62
CA TRP A 79 5.93 -49.44 6.01
C TRP A 79 6.37 -48.29 6.90
N ASP A 80 5.43 -47.63 7.57
CA ASP A 80 5.78 -46.60 8.56
C ASP A 80 6.23 -47.25 9.87
N THR A 81 7.14 -46.58 10.58
CA THR A 81 7.64 -47.05 11.87
C THR A 81 7.57 -45.97 12.93
N PHE A 82 7.31 -46.37 14.16
CA PHE A 82 7.41 -45.49 15.30
C PHE A 82 8.88 -45.23 15.66
N GLY A 83 9.21 -43.98 15.99
CA GLY A 83 10.51 -43.63 16.55
C GLY A 83 10.74 -44.32 17.89
N ASP A 84 9.73 -44.32 18.77
CA ASP A 84 9.95 -44.72 20.17
C ASP A 84 9.46 -46.15 20.52
N HIS A 85 9.00 -46.95 19.54
CA HIS A 85 8.52 -48.32 19.76
C HIS A 85 9.43 -49.39 19.13
N ASP A 86 10.43 -49.83 19.89
CA ASP A 86 11.48 -50.77 19.45
C ASP A 86 10.97 -52.13 18.95
N LYS A 87 9.93 -52.70 19.60
CA LYS A 87 9.46 -54.06 19.29
C LYS A 87 8.79 -54.13 17.91
N ASP A 88 7.88 -53.19 17.64
CA ASP A 88 7.12 -53.16 16.38
C ASP A 88 8.00 -52.76 15.19
N ARG A 89 8.96 -51.86 15.42
CA ARG A 89 9.93 -51.45 14.38
C ARG A 89 10.83 -52.60 13.92
N ARG A 90 11.25 -53.48 14.83
CA ARG A 90 12.05 -54.68 14.48
C ARG A 90 11.30 -55.61 13.54
N PHE A 91 9.99 -55.76 13.72
CA PHE A 91 9.16 -56.56 12.83
C PHE A 91 9.09 -55.96 11.42
N ALA A 92 9.01 -54.63 11.32
CA ALA A 92 8.93 -53.94 10.02
C ALA A 92 10.15 -54.21 9.13
N TYR A 93 11.35 -54.36 9.69
CA TYR A 93 12.59 -54.62 8.95
C TYR A 93 12.62 -55.95 8.17
N GLY A 94 11.83 -56.95 8.57
CA GLY A 94 11.85 -58.27 7.93
C GLY A 94 11.58 -58.20 6.42
N ARG A 95 12.49 -58.75 5.61
CA ARG A 95 12.42 -58.80 4.14
C ARG A 95 12.26 -57.42 3.48
N SER A 96 12.88 -56.37 4.05
CA SER A 96 12.88 -55.04 3.44
C SER A 96 13.76 -54.99 2.20
N ASP A 97 13.23 -54.47 1.09
CA ASP A 97 13.98 -54.28 -0.15
C ASP A 97 14.77 -52.96 -0.13
N VAL A 98 14.29 -51.97 0.64
CA VAL A 98 14.93 -50.65 0.80
C VAL A 98 14.44 -49.99 2.08
N VAL A 99 15.31 -49.17 2.70
CA VAL A 99 14.98 -48.37 3.89
C VAL A 99 15.08 -46.89 3.57
N LEU A 100 14.02 -46.15 3.88
CA LEU A 100 13.96 -44.69 3.80
C LEU A 100 14.24 -44.11 5.20
N LEU A 101 15.43 -43.55 5.38
CA LEU A 101 15.85 -42.95 6.65
C LEU A 101 15.54 -41.45 6.64
N CYS A 102 14.60 -41.02 7.47
CA CYS A 102 14.10 -39.65 7.49
C CYS A 102 14.59 -38.86 8.71
N PHE A 103 14.90 -37.58 8.50
CA PHE A 103 15.08 -36.58 9.54
C PHE A 103 14.30 -35.31 9.20
N SER A 104 14.16 -34.38 10.16
CA SER A 104 13.52 -33.08 9.92
C SER A 104 14.59 -32.01 9.70
N ILE A 105 14.45 -31.22 8.63
CA ILE A 105 15.36 -30.11 8.33
C ILE A 105 15.36 -29.05 9.45
N ALA A 106 14.26 -28.92 10.18
CA ALA A 106 14.14 -28.02 11.33
C ALA A 106 14.53 -28.66 12.68
N ASN A 107 15.21 -29.83 12.68
CA ASN A 107 15.66 -30.48 13.91
C ASN A 107 17.06 -31.11 13.74
N PRO A 108 18.13 -30.41 14.16
CA PRO A 108 19.52 -30.90 14.06
C PRO A 108 19.77 -32.22 14.78
N MET A 109 19.08 -32.48 15.90
CA MET A 109 19.22 -33.72 16.64
C MET A 109 18.73 -34.92 15.83
N SER A 110 17.66 -34.75 15.04
CA SER A 110 17.14 -35.84 14.22
C SER A 110 18.11 -36.30 13.13
N LEU A 111 18.90 -35.38 12.55
CA LEU A 111 19.97 -35.72 11.61
C LEU A 111 21.14 -36.44 12.33
N ARG A 112 21.51 -36.00 13.52
CA ARG A 112 22.53 -36.68 14.33
C ARG A 112 22.12 -38.11 14.65
N ASN A 113 20.87 -38.30 15.04
CA ASN A 113 20.30 -39.61 15.36
C ASN A 113 20.29 -40.56 14.16
N CYS A 114 20.15 -40.05 12.92
CA CYS A 114 20.31 -40.87 11.71
C CYS A 114 21.65 -41.61 11.68
N LYS A 115 22.74 -40.95 12.12
CA LYS A 115 24.08 -41.54 12.16
C LYS A 115 24.31 -42.40 13.40
N THR A 116 23.88 -41.92 14.57
CA THR A 116 24.29 -42.54 15.85
C THR A 116 23.34 -43.62 16.34
N ILE A 117 22.07 -43.61 15.92
CA ILE A 117 21.02 -44.53 16.38
C ILE A 117 20.50 -45.35 15.20
N TRP A 118 19.92 -44.68 14.21
CA TRP A 118 19.14 -45.36 13.16
C TRP A 118 20.00 -46.16 12.21
N TYR A 119 21.12 -45.61 11.72
CA TYR A 119 22.01 -46.33 10.81
C TYR A 119 22.58 -47.62 11.42
N PRO A 120 23.16 -47.62 12.64
CA PRO A 120 23.59 -48.85 13.32
C PRO A 120 22.45 -49.87 13.51
N GLU A 121 21.25 -49.41 13.88
CA GLU A 121 20.09 -50.28 14.03
C GLU A 121 19.69 -50.93 12.71
N ILE A 122 19.55 -50.14 11.64
CA ILE A 122 19.20 -50.64 10.30
C ILE A 122 20.24 -51.66 9.85
N ARG A 123 21.54 -51.38 10.02
CA ARG A 123 22.61 -52.32 9.62
C ARG A 123 22.63 -53.59 10.44
N ARG A 124 22.16 -53.56 11.70
CA ARG A 124 22.03 -54.76 12.55
C ARG A 124 20.92 -55.71 12.04
N PHE A 125 19.78 -55.19 11.61
CA PHE A 125 18.63 -56.01 11.19
C PHE A 125 18.55 -56.23 9.67
N CYS A 126 19.10 -55.31 8.88
CA CYS A 126 19.09 -55.29 7.42
C CYS A 126 20.49 -54.92 6.86
N PRO A 127 21.50 -55.81 6.99
CA PRO A 127 22.90 -55.47 6.72
C PRO A 127 23.15 -55.06 5.26
N SER A 128 22.50 -55.71 4.31
CA SER A 128 22.67 -55.53 2.86
C SER A 128 21.55 -54.73 2.19
N THR A 129 20.56 -54.27 2.93
CA THR A 129 19.44 -53.49 2.37
C THR A 129 19.91 -52.07 2.04
N PRO A 130 19.63 -51.54 0.83
CA PRO A 130 19.96 -50.16 0.48
C PRO A 130 19.22 -49.16 1.38
N ILE A 131 19.90 -48.07 1.71
CA ILE A 131 19.34 -46.96 2.52
C ILE A 131 19.30 -45.72 1.64
N VAL A 132 18.22 -44.95 1.74
CA VAL A 132 18.09 -43.60 1.16
C VAL A 132 17.86 -42.61 2.31
N LEU A 133 18.68 -41.57 2.41
CA LEU A 133 18.55 -40.53 3.44
C LEU A 133 17.63 -39.40 2.95
N VAL A 134 16.68 -38.97 3.78
CA VAL A 134 15.68 -37.96 3.42
C VAL A 134 15.56 -36.85 4.46
N GLY A 135 15.76 -35.62 4.02
CA GLY A 135 15.41 -34.41 4.78
C GLY A 135 13.95 -34.03 4.55
N CYS A 136 13.11 -34.18 5.56
CA CYS A 136 11.70 -33.79 5.52
C CYS A 136 11.51 -32.34 5.95
N LYS A 137 10.36 -31.76 5.57
CA LYS A 137 9.94 -30.38 5.92
C LYS A 137 10.89 -29.31 5.38
N ASN A 138 11.32 -29.46 4.13
CA ASN A 138 12.20 -28.49 3.45
C ASN A 138 11.60 -27.07 3.41
N ASP A 139 10.28 -26.96 3.35
CA ASP A 139 9.56 -25.69 3.41
C ASP A 139 9.94 -24.81 4.61
N LEU A 140 10.31 -25.41 5.74
CA LEU A 140 10.71 -24.67 6.94
C LEU A 140 12.00 -23.85 6.74
N ARG A 141 12.80 -24.09 5.69
CA ARG A 141 13.99 -23.26 5.41
C ARG A 141 13.66 -21.81 5.05
N TYR A 142 12.48 -21.55 4.53
CA TYR A 142 12.04 -20.19 4.18
C TYR A 142 10.80 -19.77 4.98
N MET A 143 9.94 -20.71 5.37
CA MET A 143 8.71 -20.39 6.10
C MET A 143 8.89 -20.03 7.56
N TYR A 144 10.04 -20.34 8.19
CA TYR A 144 10.24 -20.07 9.62
C TYR A 144 10.16 -18.57 9.99
N ARG A 145 10.22 -17.67 9.01
CA ARG A 145 10.05 -16.20 9.17
C ARG A 145 8.73 -15.67 8.60
N ASP A 146 7.88 -16.54 8.07
CA ASP A 146 6.59 -16.16 7.49
C ASP A 146 5.59 -15.88 8.61
N GLU A 147 5.10 -14.65 8.72
CA GLU A 147 4.16 -14.24 9.78
C GLU A 147 2.84 -15.01 9.74
N GLN A 148 2.34 -15.39 8.55
CA GLN A 148 1.12 -16.19 8.44
C GLN A 148 1.34 -17.59 9.01
N PHE A 149 2.49 -18.20 8.70
CA PHE A 149 2.89 -19.47 9.28
C PHE A 149 3.05 -19.37 10.81
N LEU A 150 3.75 -18.35 11.29
CA LEU A 150 3.99 -18.14 12.72
C LEU A 150 2.70 -17.86 13.50
N SER A 151 1.73 -17.12 12.91
CA SER A 151 0.41 -16.90 13.50
C SER A 151 -0.34 -18.23 13.65
N LEU A 152 -0.42 -19.02 12.57
CA LEU A 152 -1.09 -20.33 12.58
C LEU A 152 -0.50 -21.30 13.60
N CYS A 153 0.81 -21.25 13.82
CA CYS A 153 1.48 -22.05 14.84
C CYS A 153 1.17 -21.58 16.27
N ARG A 154 1.18 -20.26 16.51
CA ARG A 154 0.83 -19.66 17.81
C ARG A 154 -0.60 -19.97 18.21
N ASP A 155 -1.55 -19.89 17.28
CA ASP A 155 -2.97 -20.13 17.54
C ASP A 155 -3.26 -21.58 17.99
N ARG A 156 -2.41 -22.54 17.58
CA ARG A 156 -2.63 -23.97 17.83
C ARG A 156 -1.90 -24.50 19.04
N SER A 157 -0.80 -23.88 19.42
CA SER A 157 -0.03 -24.33 20.58
C SER A 157 0.43 -23.12 21.38
N PRO A 158 -0.10 -22.92 22.60
CA PRO A 158 0.34 -21.82 23.46
C PRO A 158 1.80 -21.95 23.90
N PHE A 159 2.39 -23.15 23.74
CA PHE A 159 3.81 -23.42 24.00
C PHE A 159 4.65 -23.45 22.72
N PHE A 160 4.13 -22.95 21.59
CA PHE A 160 4.88 -22.87 20.35
C PHE A 160 6.12 -22.00 20.52
N ARG A 161 7.28 -22.62 20.35
CA ARG A 161 8.57 -21.91 20.25
C ARG A 161 8.89 -21.67 18.78
N PRO A 162 9.01 -20.41 18.33
CA PRO A 162 9.47 -20.11 16.98
C PRO A 162 10.83 -20.75 16.68
N LEU A 163 10.96 -21.29 15.48
CA LEU A 163 12.22 -21.85 14.98
C LEU A 163 13.27 -20.75 14.84
N ARG A 164 14.49 -21.02 15.29
CA ARG A 164 15.63 -20.12 15.07
C ARG A 164 16.40 -20.57 13.83
N GLU A 165 17.15 -19.65 13.26
CA GLU A 165 18.02 -19.94 12.13
C GLU A 165 19.04 -21.06 12.43
N THR A 166 19.52 -21.15 13.67
CA THR A 166 20.40 -22.23 14.14
C THR A 166 19.75 -23.61 14.17
N ASP A 167 18.41 -23.66 14.17
CA ASP A 167 17.65 -24.91 14.20
C ASP A 167 17.40 -25.45 12.78
N ILE A 168 17.69 -24.66 11.74
CA ILE A 168 17.50 -25.02 10.33
C ILE A 168 18.79 -25.63 9.76
N LEU A 169 18.69 -26.85 9.26
CA LEU A 169 19.80 -27.56 8.63
C LEU A 169 19.99 -27.14 7.17
N SER A 170 21.24 -26.87 6.80
CA SER A 170 21.65 -26.71 5.40
C SER A 170 21.63 -28.07 4.66
N PRO A 171 21.39 -28.08 3.34
CA PRO A 171 21.47 -29.31 2.54
C PRO A 171 22.85 -29.97 2.60
N GLU A 172 23.92 -29.17 2.73
CA GLU A 172 25.28 -29.66 2.88
C GLU A 172 25.44 -30.58 4.10
N GLN A 173 24.84 -30.24 5.24
CA GLN A 173 24.88 -31.08 6.44
C GLN A 173 24.22 -32.45 6.20
N GLY A 174 23.09 -32.48 5.50
CA GLY A 174 22.43 -33.73 5.10
C GLY A 174 23.31 -34.58 4.18
N ARG A 175 23.95 -33.96 3.18
CA ARG A 175 24.88 -34.65 2.27
C ARG A 175 26.10 -35.24 2.97
N ILE A 176 26.67 -34.53 3.95
CA ILE A 176 27.82 -35.02 4.72
C ILE A 176 27.45 -36.35 5.40
N VAL A 177 26.31 -36.38 6.10
CA VAL A 177 25.84 -37.61 6.76
C VAL A 177 25.53 -38.69 5.74
N ALA A 178 24.88 -38.36 4.63
CA ALA A 178 24.57 -39.31 3.56
C ALA A 178 25.85 -39.99 3.01
N LYS A 179 26.91 -39.21 2.79
CA LYS A 179 28.21 -39.71 2.34
C LYS A 179 28.85 -40.64 3.37
N GLU A 180 28.79 -40.30 4.66
CA GLU A 180 29.33 -41.13 5.74
C GLU A 180 28.63 -42.49 5.86
N ILE A 181 27.31 -42.53 5.67
CA ILE A 181 26.53 -43.78 5.73
C ILE A 181 26.46 -44.54 4.39
N GLY A 182 26.99 -43.96 3.32
CA GLY A 182 26.97 -44.53 1.97
C GLY A 182 25.59 -44.55 1.31
N ALA A 183 24.75 -43.55 1.57
CA ALA A 183 23.40 -43.43 1.03
C ALA A 183 23.26 -42.21 0.09
N PRO A 184 22.37 -42.25 -0.92
CA PRO A 184 21.93 -41.04 -1.61
C PRO A 184 21.09 -40.16 -0.68
N TYR A 185 21.10 -38.86 -0.95
CA TYR A 185 20.39 -37.84 -0.17
C TYR A 185 19.32 -37.15 -1.02
N TYR A 186 18.12 -37.03 -0.45
CA TYR A 186 17.00 -36.30 -1.03
C TYR A 186 16.33 -35.43 0.03
N GLU A 187 15.58 -34.44 -0.42
CA GLU A 187 14.76 -33.62 0.44
C GLU A 187 13.32 -33.60 -0.06
N THR A 188 12.40 -33.40 0.88
CA THR A 188 10.97 -33.39 0.60
C THR A 188 10.27 -32.29 1.37
N SER A 189 9.19 -31.79 0.79
CA SER A 189 8.21 -30.96 1.47
C SER A 189 6.82 -31.44 1.07
N VAL A 190 6.04 -31.89 2.06
CA VAL A 190 4.65 -32.29 1.81
C VAL A 190 3.79 -31.08 1.48
N LEU A 191 4.08 -29.92 2.07
CA LEU A 191 3.34 -28.68 1.84
C LEU A 191 3.44 -28.22 0.38
N THR A 192 4.66 -28.20 -0.17
CA THR A 192 4.90 -27.79 -1.56
C THR A 192 4.79 -28.96 -2.54
N HIS A 193 4.67 -30.19 -2.02
CA HIS A 193 4.77 -31.46 -2.75
C HIS A 193 6.13 -31.66 -3.45
N PHE A 194 7.15 -30.88 -3.08
CA PHE A 194 8.50 -31.01 -3.62
C PHE A 194 9.14 -32.34 -3.20
N GLY A 195 9.77 -33.03 -4.14
CA GLY A 195 10.56 -34.24 -3.90
C GLY A 195 9.79 -35.48 -3.48
N VAL A 196 8.48 -35.40 -3.25
CA VAL A 196 7.66 -36.51 -2.75
C VAL A 196 7.68 -37.69 -3.72
N ASN A 197 7.34 -37.48 -5.00
CA ASN A 197 7.33 -38.60 -5.97
C ASN A 197 8.76 -39.04 -6.32
N GLU A 198 9.65 -38.07 -6.57
CA GLU A 198 11.05 -38.30 -6.93
C GLU A 198 11.78 -39.19 -5.91
N VAL A 199 11.56 -38.98 -4.60
CA VAL A 199 12.23 -39.79 -3.59
C VAL A 199 11.77 -41.25 -3.66
N PHE A 200 10.47 -41.51 -3.86
CA PHE A 200 9.95 -42.88 -3.92
C PHE A 200 10.34 -43.60 -5.21
N GLU A 201 10.41 -42.91 -6.34
CA GLU A 201 10.99 -43.48 -7.57
C GLU A 201 12.45 -43.86 -7.38
N ASN A 202 13.24 -43.02 -6.71
CA ASN A 202 14.66 -43.29 -6.46
C ASN A 202 14.89 -44.38 -5.42
N VAL A 203 13.98 -44.52 -4.47
CA VAL A 203 13.90 -45.66 -3.53
C VAL A 203 13.62 -46.97 -4.28
N ILE A 204 12.70 -46.95 -5.25
CA ILE A 204 12.44 -48.11 -6.12
C ILE A 204 13.68 -48.44 -6.94
N ARG A 205 14.32 -47.45 -7.58
CA ARG A 205 15.59 -47.66 -8.31
C ARG A 205 16.66 -48.30 -7.42
N ALA A 206 16.82 -47.81 -6.18
CA ALA A 206 17.78 -48.38 -5.23
C ALA A 206 17.46 -49.85 -4.89
N ALA A 207 16.20 -50.18 -4.65
CA ALA A 207 15.74 -51.55 -4.39
C ALA A 207 16.00 -52.48 -5.58
N LEU A 208 15.57 -52.08 -6.77
CA LEU A 208 15.71 -52.87 -8.00
C LEU A 208 17.18 -53.10 -8.38
N LEU A 209 18.05 -52.10 -8.17
CA LEU A 209 19.49 -52.27 -8.39
C LEU A 209 20.14 -53.26 -7.41
N SER A 210 19.77 -53.19 -6.12
CA SER A 210 20.23 -54.17 -5.13
C SER A 210 19.77 -55.57 -5.51
N ARG A 211 18.51 -55.73 -5.93
CA ARG A 211 17.95 -57.00 -6.41
C ARG A 211 18.67 -57.51 -7.66
N ARG A 212 19.00 -56.65 -8.62
CA ARG A 212 19.79 -57.00 -9.81
C ARG A 212 21.17 -57.53 -9.46
N GLN A 213 21.83 -56.96 -8.44
CA GLN A 213 23.12 -57.47 -7.97
C GLN A 213 23.01 -58.88 -7.38
N GLN A 214 21.88 -59.20 -6.75
CA GLN A 214 21.60 -60.53 -6.19
C GLN A 214 21.07 -61.54 -7.24
N ARG A 215 20.43 -61.06 -8.32
CA ARG A 215 19.77 -61.88 -9.36
C ARG A 215 20.19 -61.44 -10.77
N PHE A 216 21.47 -61.58 -11.09
CA PHE A 216 22.09 -61.01 -12.29
C PHE A 216 21.53 -61.52 -13.64
N TRP A 217 20.87 -62.69 -13.67
CA TRP A 217 20.26 -63.26 -14.87
C TRP A 217 18.92 -62.62 -15.28
N MET A 218 18.33 -61.79 -14.42
CA MET A 218 17.06 -61.10 -14.71
C MET A 218 17.25 -59.99 -15.75
N THR A 219 16.74 -60.21 -16.97
CA THR A 219 16.91 -59.29 -18.10
C THR A 219 16.02 -58.05 -18.02
N ASN A 220 14.87 -58.13 -17.34
CA ASN A 220 13.93 -57.02 -17.12
C ASN A 220 14.54 -55.88 -16.28
N LEU A 221 15.57 -56.15 -15.47
CA LEU A 221 16.23 -55.14 -14.61
C LEU A 221 17.46 -54.47 -15.26
N LYS A 222 17.81 -54.83 -16.51
CA LYS A 222 19.05 -54.35 -17.16
C LYS A 222 19.10 -52.83 -17.35
N HIS A 223 17.95 -52.21 -17.60
CA HIS A 223 17.82 -50.79 -17.92
C HIS A 223 17.51 -49.89 -16.72
N VAL A 224 17.35 -50.46 -15.52
CA VAL A 224 17.14 -49.70 -14.28
C VAL A 224 18.33 -48.77 -14.04
N GLN A 225 18.04 -47.48 -13.89
CA GLN A 225 19.04 -46.44 -13.70
C GLN A 225 19.47 -46.34 -12.23
N ARG A 226 20.67 -45.81 -11.99
CA ARG A 226 21.08 -45.37 -10.64
C ARG A 226 20.13 -44.29 -10.14
N PRO A 227 19.89 -44.18 -8.81
CA PRO A 227 19.10 -43.10 -8.24
C PRO A 227 19.49 -41.74 -8.85
N LEU A 228 18.48 -41.00 -9.31
CA LEU A 228 18.65 -39.76 -10.05
C LEU A 228 19.05 -38.60 -9.13
N LEU A 229 19.68 -37.58 -9.69
CA LEU A 229 19.99 -36.36 -8.94
C LEU A 229 18.70 -35.55 -8.78
N GLN A 230 18.51 -34.95 -7.61
CA GLN A 230 17.38 -34.07 -7.34
C GLN A 230 17.78 -32.62 -7.59
N VAL A 231 16.98 -31.90 -8.38
CA VAL A 231 17.12 -30.46 -8.56
C VAL A 231 16.80 -29.79 -7.22
N PRO A 232 17.63 -28.88 -6.70
CA PRO A 232 17.36 -28.24 -5.42
C PRO A 232 16.08 -27.40 -5.49
N PHE A 233 15.33 -27.38 -4.39
CA PHE A 233 14.10 -26.59 -4.28
C PHE A 233 14.44 -25.09 -4.26
N CYS A 234 13.95 -24.35 -5.27
CA CYS A 234 13.95 -22.90 -5.24
C CYS A 234 12.72 -22.43 -4.45
N PRO A 235 12.88 -21.67 -3.35
CA PRO A 235 11.75 -21.10 -2.65
C PRO A 235 11.02 -20.09 -3.55
N PRO A 236 9.70 -19.94 -3.37
CA PRO A 236 8.94 -18.95 -4.09
C PRO A 236 9.49 -17.55 -3.82
N GLU A 237 9.35 -16.67 -4.81
CA GLU A 237 9.69 -15.26 -4.66
C GLU A 237 8.82 -14.64 -3.54
N PRO A 238 9.40 -13.81 -2.65
CA PRO A 238 8.63 -13.12 -1.63
C PRO A 238 7.56 -12.22 -2.24
N ARG A 239 6.45 -12.02 -1.53
CA ARG A 239 5.39 -11.10 -1.96
C ARG A 239 5.82 -9.65 -1.71
N PRO A 240 5.43 -8.71 -2.58
CA PRO A 240 5.68 -7.29 -2.33
C PRO A 240 4.93 -6.82 -1.07
N PRO A 241 5.48 -5.84 -0.35
CA PRO A 241 4.80 -5.24 0.81
C PRO A 241 3.49 -4.58 0.38
N GLN A 242 2.50 -4.60 1.27
CA GLN A 242 1.21 -3.95 1.03
C GLN A 242 1.30 -2.47 1.35
N VAL A 243 0.73 -1.64 0.48
CA VAL A 243 0.68 -0.18 0.66
C VAL A 243 -0.73 0.23 1.03
N THR A 244 -0.84 1.00 2.11
CA THR A 244 -2.08 1.51 2.68
C THR A 244 -2.03 3.03 2.77
N VAL A 245 -3.16 3.67 2.48
CA VAL A 245 -3.30 5.13 2.57
C VAL A 245 -4.37 5.41 3.62
N PRO A 246 -4.11 6.28 4.62
CA PRO A 246 -5.14 6.74 5.55
C PRO A 246 -6.37 7.27 4.80
N PRO A 247 -7.62 7.08 5.26
CA PRO A 247 -8.82 7.50 4.52
C PRO A 247 -8.89 9.02 4.29
N PRO A 248 -9.62 9.50 3.27
CA PRO A 248 -9.79 10.92 3.00
C PRO A 248 -10.50 11.65 4.15
N GLN A 249 -10.00 12.83 4.50
CA GLN A 249 -10.61 13.76 5.48
C GLN A 249 -11.16 15.03 4.83
N PHE A 250 -11.01 15.18 3.50
CA PHE A 250 -11.37 16.38 2.74
C PHE A 250 -12.78 16.89 3.04
N GLU A 251 -13.77 15.98 3.04
CA GLU A 251 -15.17 16.35 3.24
C GLU A 251 -15.42 16.91 4.65
N ASP A 252 -14.92 16.20 5.67
CA ASP A 252 -15.05 16.58 7.08
C ASP A 252 -14.34 17.91 7.36
N ASP A 253 -13.15 18.11 6.78
CA ASP A 253 -12.37 19.32 6.95
C ASP A 253 -13.06 20.54 6.31
N MET A 254 -13.62 20.37 5.10
CA MET A 254 -14.37 21.43 4.41
C MET A 254 -15.69 21.76 5.13
N LEU A 255 -16.34 20.76 5.73
CA LEU A 255 -17.51 20.97 6.57
C LEU A 255 -17.14 21.73 7.86
N SER A 256 -16.02 21.37 8.49
CA SER A 256 -15.47 22.07 9.65
C SER A 256 -15.15 23.54 9.32
N LEU A 257 -14.59 23.80 8.13
CA LEU A 257 -14.35 25.15 7.63
C LEU A 257 -15.64 25.97 7.57
N LEU A 258 -16.70 25.42 6.96
CA LEU A 258 -18.01 26.08 6.86
C LEU A 258 -18.59 26.41 8.25
N HIS A 259 -18.46 25.49 9.22
CA HIS A 259 -18.99 25.70 10.57
C HIS A 259 -18.15 26.66 11.43
N SER A 260 -16.83 26.68 11.25
CA SER A 260 -15.92 27.49 12.07
C SER A 260 -16.06 29.00 11.80
N GLN A 261 -16.53 29.38 10.60
CA GLN A 261 -16.68 30.76 10.14
C GLN A 261 -15.39 31.62 10.23
N MET A 262 -14.23 30.98 10.32
CA MET A 262 -12.93 31.61 10.44
C MET A 262 -12.45 32.21 9.11
N TYR A 263 -12.06 33.49 9.10
CA TYR A 263 -11.61 34.20 7.89
C TYR A 263 -12.65 34.23 6.77
N THR A 264 -13.94 34.24 7.12
CA THR A 264 -15.02 34.51 6.17
C THR A 264 -14.89 35.93 5.61
N ASP A 265 -15.17 36.07 4.33
CA ASP A 265 -15.01 37.31 3.55
C ASP A 265 -16.27 37.68 2.74
N VAL A 266 -17.33 36.87 2.88
CA VAL A 266 -18.67 37.11 2.34
C VAL A 266 -19.75 36.68 3.33
N ILE A 267 -20.84 37.44 3.41
CA ILE A 267 -22.05 37.11 4.18
C ILE A 267 -23.26 37.18 3.24
N PHE A 268 -24.04 36.11 3.20
CA PHE A 268 -25.33 36.08 2.50
C PHE A 268 -26.48 36.36 3.46
N LEU A 269 -27.37 37.27 3.10
CA LEU A 269 -28.55 37.63 3.88
C LEU A 269 -29.81 37.05 3.26
N THR A 270 -30.50 36.15 3.98
CA THR A 270 -31.86 35.69 3.67
C THR A 270 -32.82 36.27 4.70
N GLY A 271 -33.53 37.35 4.34
CA GLY A 271 -34.37 38.06 5.30
C GLY A 271 -33.55 38.64 6.46
N LYS A 272 -33.71 38.07 7.66
CA LYS A 272 -32.99 38.50 8.88
C LYS A 272 -31.81 37.58 9.26
N VAL A 273 -31.59 36.50 8.50
CA VAL A 273 -30.56 35.50 8.81
C VAL A 273 -29.34 35.73 7.91
N GLY A 274 -28.15 35.73 8.51
CA GLY A 274 -26.87 35.86 7.81
C GLY A 274 -26.07 34.55 7.78
N PHE A 275 -25.49 34.23 6.63
CA PHE A 275 -24.62 33.08 6.44
C PHE A 275 -23.23 33.52 6.00
N ALA A 276 -22.24 33.39 6.88
CA ALA A 276 -20.85 33.70 6.58
C ALA A 276 -20.21 32.56 5.77
N ALA A 277 -19.42 32.91 4.76
CA ALA A 277 -18.75 31.97 3.88
C ALA A 277 -17.44 32.56 3.30
N HIS A 278 -16.79 31.78 2.44
CA HIS A 278 -15.50 32.10 1.81
C HIS A 278 -15.66 32.24 0.29
N LYS A 279 -15.29 33.40 -0.27
CA LYS A 279 -15.34 33.67 -1.70
C LYS A 279 -14.47 32.71 -2.49
N SER A 280 -13.26 32.43 -2.02
CA SER A 280 -12.32 31.52 -2.69
C SER A 280 -12.93 30.14 -2.97
N VAL A 281 -13.57 29.54 -1.96
CA VAL A 281 -14.26 28.25 -2.08
C VAL A 281 -15.46 28.37 -3.02
N LEU A 282 -16.33 29.34 -2.78
CA LEU A 282 -17.59 29.47 -3.53
C LEU A 282 -17.38 29.82 -5.01
N SER A 283 -16.38 30.64 -5.32
CA SER A 283 -16.02 30.98 -6.70
C SER A 283 -15.38 29.84 -7.45
N ALA A 284 -14.65 28.94 -6.77
CA ALA A 284 -14.15 27.73 -7.41
C ALA A 284 -15.30 26.79 -7.77
N VAL A 285 -16.37 26.72 -6.97
CA VAL A 285 -17.46 25.76 -7.22
C VAL A 285 -18.56 26.33 -8.13
N SER A 286 -18.91 27.60 -7.97
CA SER A 286 -20.01 28.22 -8.71
C SER A 286 -19.53 29.37 -9.58
N ASN A 287 -19.73 29.21 -10.89
CA ASN A 287 -19.44 30.26 -11.88
C ASN A 287 -20.33 31.50 -11.68
N SER A 288 -21.57 31.30 -11.22
CA SER A 288 -22.50 32.39 -10.90
C SER A 288 -21.96 33.24 -9.75
N LEU A 289 -21.45 32.60 -8.68
CA LEU A 289 -20.82 33.30 -7.56
C LEU A 289 -19.46 33.90 -7.91
N TYR A 290 -18.65 33.23 -8.75
CA TYR A 290 -17.42 33.81 -9.30
C TYR A 290 -17.67 35.12 -10.04
N LYS A 291 -18.64 35.13 -10.96
CA LYS A 291 -19.06 36.35 -11.67
C LYS A 291 -19.55 37.40 -10.68
N LEU A 292 -20.38 37.04 -9.71
CA LEU A 292 -20.91 37.95 -8.70
C LEU A 292 -19.80 38.64 -7.90
N PHE A 293 -18.80 37.89 -7.41
CA PHE A 293 -17.74 38.44 -6.57
C PHE A 293 -16.67 39.21 -7.32
N THR A 294 -16.64 39.11 -8.65
CA THR A 294 -15.71 39.83 -9.52
C THR A 294 -16.33 41.08 -10.18
N ILE A 295 -17.58 41.41 -9.84
CA ILE A 295 -18.24 42.65 -10.26
C ILE A 295 -17.52 43.86 -9.65
N ASP A 296 -17.25 44.87 -10.47
CA ASP A 296 -16.85 46.19 -9.96
C ASP A 296 -18.05 46.86 -9.28
N VAL A 297 -17.94 47.05 -7.96
CA VAL A 297 -19.00 47.64 -7.14
C VAL A 297 -18.93 49.18 -7.18
N ALA A 298 -17.79 49.77 -7.59
CA ALA A 298 -17.53 51.22 -7.50
C ALA A 298 -17.91 52.03 -8.76
N SER A 299 -18.31 51.38 -9.86
CA SER A 299 -18.33 52.00 -11.19
C SER A 299 -19.58 52.84 -11.56
N GLU A 300 -20.57 53.04 -10.68
CA GLU A 300 -21.70 53.94 -10.95
C GLU A 300 -21.72 55.13 -10.00
N GLY A 301 -20.79 56.06 -10.26
CA GLY A 301 -20.67 57.33 -9.55
C GLY A 301 -20.38 58.49 -10.48
N THR A 302 -20.76 58.47 -11.76
CA THR A 302 -20.84 59.69 -12.59
C THR A 302 -21.58 59.46 -13.91
N LEU A 303 -22.42 60.43 -14.26
CA LEU A 303 -23.16 60.62 -15.53
C LEU A 303 -24.46 59.83 -15.71
N GLY A 304 -25.55 60.50 -15.35
CA GLY A 304 -26.77 60.39 -16.12
C GLY A 304 -26.55 60.91 -17.55
N GLY A 305 -27.24 60.28 -18.50
CA GLY A 305 -27.47 60.84 -19.84
C GLY A 305 -26.97 60.00 -21.01
N ARG A 306 -27.92 59.29 -21.64
CA ARG A 306 -27.97 58.88 -23.05
C ARG A 306 -27.01 57.76 -23.51
N SER A 307 -27.57 56.60 -23.86
CA SER A 307 -27.85 56.30 -25.27
C SER A 307 -28.72 55.05 -25.37
N ALA A 308 -29.86 55.18 -26.07
CA ALA A 308 -30.67 54.07 -26.53
C ALA A 308 -30.56 54.02 -28.06
N SER A 309 -30.34 52.82 -28.60
CA SER A 309 -30.68 52.37 -29.95
C SER A 309 -30.71 50.83 -29.84
N ASP A 310 -31.70 50.07 -30.26
CA ASP A 310 -32.85 50.35 -31.12
C ASP A 310 -33.90 49.24 -30.93
N SER A 311 -35.14 49.54 -31.32
CA SER A 311 -36.31 48.65 -31.53
C SER A 311 -37.05 48.17 -30.27
N SER A 312 -38.37 48.25 -30.14
CA SER A 312 -39.45 48.93 -30.88
C SER A 312 -40.77 48.68 -30.12
N VAL A 313 -41.75 49.58 -30.33
CA VAL A 313 -43.20 49.46 -30.13
C VAL A 313 -43.84 49.49 -28.73
N VAL A 314 -44.22 50.71 -28.32
CA VAL A 314 -45.56 51.18 -27.88
C VAL A 314 -46.43 50.24 -27.05
N SER A 315 -46.68 50.59 -25.79
CA SER A 315 -48.00 51.06 -25.35
C SER A 315 -47.96 51.67 -23.95
N SER A 316 -48.51 52.86 -23.88
CA SER A 316 -48.74 53.69 -22.71
C SER A 316 -50.05 53.30 -22.02
N SER A 317 -50.02 53.18 -20.69
CA SER A 317 -51.20 53.50 -19.86
C SER A 317 -50.75 53.84 -18.43
N ASP A 318 -51.09 55.06 -18.04
CA ASP A 318 -51.06 55.60 -16.68
C ASP A 318 -51.80 54.71 -15.66
N SER A 319 -51.34 54.72 -14.40
CA SER A 319 -52.20 55.11 -13.26
C SER A 319 -51.45 55.07 -11.92
N SER A 320 -51.29 56.28 -11.37
CA SER A 320 -51.45 56.69 -9.96
C SER A 320 -51.44 55.65 -8.82
N ILE A 321 -50.51 55.86 -7.89
CA ILE A 321 -50.70 56.11 -6.44
C ILE A 321 -51.67 55.17 -5.69
N SER A 322 -51.14 54.44 -4.69
CA SER A 322 -51.66 54.52 -3.32
C SER A 322 -50.68 53.94 -2.30
N ASN A 323 -50.33 54.78 -1.34
CA ASN A 323 -49.78 54.39 -0.04
C ASN A 323 -50.88 53.73 0.79
N PHE A 324 -50.58 52.64 1.48
CA PHE A 324 -51.27 52.27 2.71
C PHE A 324 -50.24 51.76 3.74
N THR A 325 -50.11 52.53 4.81
CA THR A 325 -49.62 52.08 6.12
C THR A 325 -50.70 51.22 6.78
N ASN A 326 -50.30 50.17 7.50
CA ASN A 326 -50.74 49.98 8.88
C ASN A 326 -49.98 48.86 9.59
N ASP A 327 -49.56 49.22 10.80
CA ASP A 327 -49.10 48.36 11.88
C ASP A 327 -50.14 47.31 12.28
N THR A 328 -49.68 46.14 12.74
CA THR A 328 -50.35 45.43 13.83
C THR A 328 -49.37 44.57 14.62
N ASP A 329 -49.46 44.74 15.94
CA ASP A 329 -48.67 44.19 17.03
C ASP A 329 -48.82 42.67 17.26
N GLN A 330 -47.77 42.12 17.90
CA GLN A 330 -47.74 41.12 18.99
C GLN A 330 -48.57 39.83 18.92
N LEU A 331 -47.87 38.69 19.08
CA LEU A 331 -48.15 37.67 20.12
C LEU A 331 -46.96 36.69 20.21
N LEU A 332 -46.34 36.63 21.39
CA LEU A 332 -45.37 35.61 21.79
C LEU A 332 -46.12 34.45 22.45
N THR A 333 -45.90 33.22 21.98
CA THR A 333 -46.19 32.00 22.73
C THR A 333 -44.94 31.13 22.77
N ASP A 334 -44.52 30.82 24.01
CA ASP A 334 -43.43 29.91 24.35
C ASP A 334 -43.71 28.48 23.85
N SER A 335 -42.72 27.86 23.20
CA SER A 335 -42.47 26.41 23.33
C SER A 335 -41.01 26.04 22.99
N PRO A 336 -40.44 24.98 23.60
CA PRO A 336 -39.01 24.80 23.71
C PRO A 336 -38.47 23.77 22.71
N HIS A 337 -37.84 24.23 21.64
CA HIS A 337 -36.88 23.44 20.86
C HIS A 337 -35.74 24.35 20.42
N SER A 338 -34.61 24.25 21.12
CA SER A 338 -33.39 25.01 20.86
C SER A 338 -32.78 24.60 19.51
N VAL A 339 -33.11 25.34 18.47
CA VAL A 339 -32.28 25.44 17.26
C VAL A 339 -31.06 26.27 17.65
N ILE A 340 -29.86 25.70 17.57
CA ILE A 340 -28.61 26.44 17.73
C ILE A 340 -28.55 27.45 16.58
N THR A 341 -28.96 28.68 16.86
CA THR A 341 -28.95 29.80 15.94
C THR A 341 -27.57 30.45 16.02
N CYS A 342 -26.93 30.58 14.86
CA CYS A 342 -25.67 31.31 14.69
C CYS A 342 -25.88 32.79 15.04
N ALA A 343 -24.83 33.40 15.59
CA ALA A 343 -24.82 34.65 16.34
C ALA A 343 -25.68 35.81 15.79
N SER A 344 -26.34 36.49 16.71
CA SER A 344 -27.03 37.77 16.53
C SER A 344 -26.03 38.83 16.04
N PHE A 345 -26.10 39.22 14.77
CA PHE A 345 -25.40 40.40 14.26
C PHE A 345 -26.32 41.62 14.32
N CYS A 346 -25.95 42.63 15.10
CA CYS A 346 -26.62 43.93 15.10
C CYS A 346 -26.01 44.81 14.00
N LEU A 347 -26.76 45.07 12.93
CA LEU A 347 -26.45 46.15 11.98
C LEU A 347 -26.67 47.50 12.66
N SER A 348 -25.61 48.27 12.88
CA SER A 348 -25.73 49.64 13.40
C SER A 348 -26.31 50.56 12.31
N ARG A 349 -27.64 50.78 12.33
CA ARG A 349 -28.26 51.88 11.57
C ARG A 349 -27.97 53.21 12.29
N SER A 350 -26.96 53.96 11.84
CA SER A 350 -26.76 55.33 12.30
C SER A 350 -27.78 56.27 11.65
N HIS A 351 -28.81 56.66 12.39
CA HIS A 351 -29.58 57.86 12.09
C HIS A 351 -28.71 59.09 12.40
N HIS A 352 -28.35 59.85 11.38
CA HIS A 352 -27.86 61.21 11.57
C HIS A 352 -29.00 62.08 12.10
N ASN A 353 -28.93 62.42 13.39
CA ASN A 353 -29.57 63.62 13.92
C ASN A 353 -28.50 64.54 14.47
N ALA A 354 -28.38 65.71 13.85
CA ALA A 354 -27.57 66.81 14.30
C ALA A 354 -28.22 67.43 15.55
N ASN A 355 -27.49 67.52 16.66
CA ASN A 355 -27.28 68.78 17.38
C ASN A 355 -26.41 68.65 18.64
N GLN A 356 -25.58 69.70 18.80
CA GLN A 356 -25.09 70.32 20.04
C GLN A 356 -23.94 69.69 20.85
N ASN A 357 -22.77 70.34 20.66
CA ASN A 357 -21.90 70.95 21.67
C ASN A 357 -21.74 70.29 23.04
N SER A 358 -20.51 69.89 23.36
CA SER A 358 -19.79 70.45 24.53
C SER A 358 -18.31 70.05 24.54
N ASN A 359 -17.51 70.98 25.08
CA ASN A 359 -16.05 71.01 25.20
C ASN A 359 -15.46 69.82 25.97
N HIS A 360 -14.25 69.37 25.62
CA HIS A 360 -13.05 69.60 26.45
C HIS A 360 -11.75 69.10 25.79
N GLU A 361 -10.70 69.87 26.05
CA GLU A 361 -9.31 69.76 25.61
C GLU A 361 -8.56 68.53 26.17
N ALA A 362 -7.57 68.01 25.42
CA ALA A 362 -6.13 68.18 25.70
C ALA A 362 -5.25 66.98 25.27
N LYS A 363 -4.22 67.30 24.45
CA LYS A 363 -2.77 66.96 24.55
C LYS A 363 -2.37 65.52 24.96
N HIS A 364 -1.35 64.86 24.42
CA HIS A 364 -0.16 65.16 23.63
C HIS A 364 0.51 63.80 23.31
N GLY A 365 1.35 63.69 22.28
CA GLY A 365 2.36 62.63 22.26
C GLY A 365 2.88 62.18 20.90
N SER A 366 3.51 63.08 20.14
CA SER A 366 4.27 62.71 18.94
C SER A 366 5.57 61.99 19.29
N VAL A 367 5.82 60.81 18.72
CA VAL A 367 7.17 60.27 18.54
C VAL A 367 7.34 59.90 17.07
N LYS A 368 8.09 60.75 16.35
CA LYS A 368 8.62 60.45 15.02
C LYS A 368 9.78 59.46 15.16
N ARG A 369 9.73 58.33 14.46
CA ARG A 369 10.94 57.63 14.00
C ARG A 369 10.83 57.30 12.51
N ARG A 370 11.97 57.50 11.86
CA ARG A 370 12.19 57.73 10.43
C ARG A 370 11.84 56.52 9.57
N SER A 371 11.25 56.86 8.43
CA SER A 371 11.06 56.07 7.22
C SER A 371 12.38 55.73 6.54
N SER A 372 12.47 54.48 6.05
CA SER A 372 13.29 54.12 4.89
C SER A 372 12.35 53.46 3.88
N CYS A 373 12.14 54.15 2.76
CA CYS A 373 11.25 53.76 1.68
C CYS A 373 11.70 52.44 1.03
N GLN A 374 10.77 51.49 0.93
CA GLN A 374 10.73 50.53 -0.18
C GLN A 374 9.34 50.64 -0.81
N ILE A 375 9.34 50.75 -2.14
CA ILE A 375 8.18 51.06 -2.97
C ILE A 375 7.25 49.83 -2.96
N HIS A 376 6.07 49.97 -2.36
CA HIS A 376 5.01 48.98 -2.36
C HIS A 376 4.15 49.12 -3.63
N PRO A 377 3.66 48.03 -4.23
CA PRO A 377 2.42 48.08 -4.99
C PRO A 377 1.27 48.29 -3.99
N GLU A 378 0.64 49.46 -4.04
CA GLU A 378 -0.52 49.77 -3.20
C GLU A 378 -1.68 48.84 -3.55
N THR A 379 -2.24 48.14 -2.54
CA THR A 379 -3.57 47.55 -2.66
C THR A 379 -4.60 48.68 -2.79
N PRO A 380 -5.57 48.61 -3.72
CA PRO A 380 -6.61 49.63 -3.80
C PRO A 380 -7.36 49.64 -2.46
N ASN A 381 -7.41 50.81 -1.82
CA ASN A 381 -8.24 51.02 -0.64
C ASN A 381 -9.71 50.75 -1.04
N LEU A 382 -10.25 49.58 -0.68
CA LEU A 382 -11.67 49.28 -0.90
C LEU A 382 -12.50 50.34 -0.16
N GLN A 383 -13.22 51.17 -0.91
CA GLN A 383 -14.20 52.09 -0.34
C GLN A 383 -15.31 51.28 0.34
N THR A 384 -15.52 51.54 1.62
CA THR A 384 -16.57 50.91 2.42
C THR A 384 -17.86 51.71 2.32
N GLY A 385 -19.01 51.04 2.26
CA GLY A 385 -20.32 51.67 2.08
C GLY A 385 -20.80 51.76 0.63
N VAL A 386 -20.08 51.13 -0.31
CA VAL A 386 -20.48 51.05 -1.72
C VAL A 386 -21.48 49.90 -1.88
N ARG A 387 -22.62 50.19 -2.50
CA ARG A 387 -23.75 49.26 -2.68
C ARG A 387 -24.19 49.26 -4.13
N ARG A 388 -24.41 48.08 -4.70
CA ARG A 388 -24.92 47.88 -6.07
C ARG A 388 -26.16 46.99 -6.03
N ILE A 389 -27.26 47.49 -6.60
CA ILE A 389 -28.47 46.69 -6.84
C ILE A 389 -28.23 45.86 -8.10
N LEU A 390 -28.65 44.60 -8.07
CA LEU A 390 -28.41 43.64 -9.13
C LEU A 390 -29.74 43.25 -9.77
N ASP A 391 -29.78 43.20 -11.10
CA ASP A 391 -30.89 42.62 -11.86
C ASP A 391 -30.64 41.11 -12.01
N HIS A 392 -30.79 40.37 -10.90
CA HIS A 392 -30.57 38.92 -10.86
C HIS A 392 -31.65 38.22 -10.04
N ARG A 393 -32.10 37.05 -10.50
CA ARG A 393 -33.22 36.30 -9.87
C ARG A 393 -32.93 35.87 -8.42
N ALA A 394 -31.69 35.48 -8.11
CA ALA A 394 -31.27 35.11 -6.75
C ALA A 394 -30.66 36.25 -5.93
N TYR A 395 -29.94 37.18 -6.56
CA TYR A 395 -29.06 38.14 -5.87
C TYR A 395 -29.63 39.53 -6.07
N GLN A 396 -30.19 40.13 -5.03
CA GLN A 396 -30.85 41.45 -5.13
C GLN A 396 -29.83 42.59 -5.04
N CYS A 397 -28.79 42.41 -4.24
CA CYS A 397 -27.85 43.47 -3.92
C CYS A 397 -26.51 42.89 -3.47
N ILE A 398 -25.42 43.57 -3.84
CA ILE A 398 -24.07 43.35 -3.31
C ILE A 398 -23.53 44.66 -2.72
N SER A 399 -22.97 44.61 -1.52
CA SER A 399 -22.33 45.75 -0.86
C SER A 399 -21.01 45.36 -0.21
N ILE A 400 -20.15 46.35 0.01
CA ILE A 400 -18.90 46.20 0.76
C ILE A 400 -19.07 46.98 2.06
N GLU A 401 -19.13 46.27 3.18
CA GLU A 401 -19.43 46.86 4.50
C GLU A 401 -18.34 46.52 5.51
N ARG A 402 -18.13 47.41 6.49
CA ARG A 402 -17.34 47.09 7.67
C ARG A 402 -18.26 46.45 8.69
N CYS A 403 -18.00 45.18 8.99
CA CYS A 403 -18.74 44.42 9.98
C CYS A 403 -17.87 44.24 11.23
N GLU A 404 -18.46 44.47 12.39
CA GLU A 404 -17.88 44.06 13.66
C GLU A 404 -18.23 42.60 13.90
N GLY A 405 -17.22 41.78 14.06
CA GLY A 405 -17.33 40.36 14.39
C GLY A 405 -16.44 40.03 15.57
N LEU A 406 -16.43 38.76 15.98
CA LEU A 406 -15.50 38.27 16.98
C LEU A 406 -14.34 37.55 16.29
N ASP A 407 -13.10 37.81 16.71
CA ASP A 407 -11.94 37.00 16.28
C ASP A 407 -11.98 35.59 16.90
N HIS A 408 -11.00 34.74 16.58
CA HIS A 408 -10.81 33.40 17.15
C HIS A 408 -10.68 33.38 18.69
N ARG A 409 -10.62 34.54 19.34
CA ARG A 409 -10.47 34.72 20.78
C ARG A 409 -11.69 35.38 21.42
N GLY A 410 -12.77 35.61 20.66
CA GLY A 410 -13.95 36.30 21.15
C GLY A 410 -13.75 37.81 21.33
N ARG A 411 -12.73 38.42 20.71
CA ARG A 411 -12.53 39.87 20.74
C ARG A 411 -13.22 40.53 19.56
N VAL A 412 -13.82 41.69 19.81
CA VAL A 412 -14.45 42.48 18.74
C VAL A 412 -13.37 42.93 17.75
N THR A 413 -13.52 42.50 16.50
CA THR A 413 -12.66 42.90 15.37
C THR A 413 -13.54 43.44 14.26
N SER A 414 -13.08 44.51 13.61
CA SER A 414 -13.73 45.00 12.40
C SER A 414 -13.10 44.35 11.18
N SER A 415 -13.93 43.72 10.36
CA SER A 415 -13.53 43.12 9.08
C SER A 415 -14.34 43.72 7.95
N VAL A 416 -13.73 43.89 6.78
CA VAL A 416 -14.46 44.30 5.58
C VAL A 416 -15.07 43.04 4.97
N GLN A 417 -16.39 43.00 4.89
CA GLN A 417 -17.17 41.87 4.37
C GLN A 417 -17.87 42.29 3.09
N THR A 418 -18.00 41.34 2.15
CA THR A 418 -18.96 41.49 1.05
C THR A 418 -20.31 40.96 1.52
N ILE A 419 -21.33 41.81 1.49
CA ILE A 419 -22.69 41.44 1.86
C ILE A 419 -23.49 41.20 0.59
N VAL A 420 -24.10 40.02 0.48
CA VAL A 420 -25.00 39.66 -0.63
C VAL A 420 -26.40 39.48 -0.09
N THR A 421 -27.35 40.30 -0.52
CA THR A 421 -28.76 40.14 -0.16
C THR A 421 -29.45 39.23 -1.15
N LEU A 422 -30.05 38.15 -0.65
CA LEU A 422 -30.73 37.14 -1.44
C LEU A 422 -32.21 37.47 -1.65
N ALA A 423 -32.77 36.97 -2.75
CA ALA A 423 -34.19 37.10 -3.04
C ALA A 423 -35.05 36.38 -1.99
N SER A 424 -36.27 36.89 -1.74
CA SER A 424 -37.20 36.33 -0.76
C SER A 424 -37.64 34.89 -1.07
N GLY A 425 -37.43 34.42 -2.30
CA GLY A 425 -37.67 33.03 -2.70
C GLY A 425 -36.65 32.02 -2.16
N ILE A 426 -35.51 32.48 -1.60
CA ILE A 426 -34.49 31.59 -1.03
C ILE A 426 -34.67 31.54 0.49
N THR A 427 -35.13 30.41 1.01
CA THR A 427 -35.34 30.21 2.45
C THR A 427 -33.99 30.03 3.18
N PRO A 428 -33.89 30.36 4.48
CA PRO A 428 -32.67 30.13 5.25
C PRO A 428 -32.23 28.66 5.25
N SER A 429 -33.18 27.72 5.31
CA SER A 429 -32.90 26.28 5.25
C SER A 429 -32.34 25.87 3.89
N ALA A 430 -32.93 26.35 2.80
CA ALA A 430 -32.42 26.08 1.45
C ALA A 430 -31.00 26.65 1.27
N MET A 431 -30.75 27.87 1.73
CA MET A 431 -29.42 28.49 1.64
C MET A 431 -28.35 27.72 2.43
N GLN A 432 -28.68 27.27 3.65
CA GLN A 432 -27.76 26.47 4.46
C GLN A 432 -27.37 25.16 3.74
N ASN A 433 -28.33 24.47 3.14
CA ASN A 433 -28.10 23.24 2.40
C ASN A 433 -27.33 23.50 1.09
N CYS A 434 -27.62 24.59 0.36
CA CYS A 434 -26.83 25.01 -0.79
C CYS A 434 -25.36 25.24 -0.42
N LEU A 435 -25.08 25.96 0.67
CA LEU A 435 -23.71 26.19 1.14
C LEU A 435 -23.02 24.89 1.52
N ARG A 436 -23.70 23.99 2.25
CA ARG A 436 -23.14 22.68 2.58
C ARG A 436 -22.75 21.91 1.33
N PHE A 437 -23.64 21.82 0.36
CA PHE A 437 -23.38 21.16 -0.92
C PHE A 437 -22.18 21.78 -1.66
N LEU A 438 -22.09 23.11 -1.71
CA LEU A 438 -20.98 23.79 -2.37
C LEU A 438 -19.62 23.55 -1.67
N TYR A 439 -19.60 23.23 -0.38
CA TYR A 439 -18.35 22.93 0.35
C TYR A 439 -17.97 21.45 0.31
N THR A 440 -18.94 20.55 0.44
CA THR A 440 -18.68 19.13 0.67
C THR A 440 -19.13 18.22 -0.48
N GLY A 441 -19.96 18.73 -1.39
CA GLY A 441 -20.67 17.94 -2.40
C GLY A 441 -21.77 17.03 -1.85
N GLY A 442 -21.99 17.05 -0.53
CA GLY A 442 -22.97 16.22 0.17
C GLY A 442 -24.14 17.03 0.74
N LEU A 443 -25.26 16.36 0.96
CA LEU A 443 -26.43 16.91 1.65
C LEU A 443 -26.68 16.14 2.95
N ASP A 444 -27.27 16.79 3.94
CA ASP A 444 -27.61 16.17 5.23
C ASP A 444 -29.09 15.76 5.25
N HIS A 445 -29.37 14.46 5.40
CA HIS A 445 -30.73 13.93 5.42
C HIS A 445 -31.57 14.50 6.56
N LYS A 446 -30.94 14.90 7.67
CA LYS A 446 -31.64 15.48 8.82
C LYS A 446 -32.03 16.94 8.58
N MET A 447 -31.31 17.66 7.71
CA MET A 447 -31.55 19.09 7.43
C MET A 447 -32.32 19.30 6.11
N CYS A 448 -32.35 18.30 5.23
CA CYS A 448 -33.08 18.34 3.95
C CYS A 448 -34.56 17.93 4.12
N ILE A 449 -35.30 18.66 4.95
CA ILE A 449 -36.73 18.37 5.22
C ILE A 449 -37.61 18.76 4.01
N ASN A 450 -37.21 19.78 3.24
CA ASN A 450 -37.96 20.26 2.07
C ASN A 450 -37.07 20.34 0.81
N MET A 451 -37.05 19.24 0.04
CA MET A 451 -36.28 19.16 -1.21
C MET A 451 -36.75 20.14 -2.29
N THR A 452 -38.04 20.50 -2.31
CA THR A 452 -38.59 21.42 -3.30
C THR A 452 -37.99 22.81 -3.12
N GLU A 453 -37.95 23.32 -1.88
CA GLU A 453 -37.33 24.61 -1.56
C GLU A 453 -35.83 24.64 -1.92
N LEU A 454 -35.12 23.54 -1.70
CA LEU A 454 -33.70 23.43 -2.06
C LEU A 454 -33.50 23.49 -3.58
N LEU A 455 -34.31 22.76 -4.34
CA LEU A 455 -34.22 22.74 -5.80
C LEU A 455 -34.58 24.09 -6.41
N ASP A 456 -35.62 24.75 -5.89
CA ASP A 456 -36.01 26.10 -6.32
C ASP A 456 -34.89 27.11 -6.03
N ALA A 457 -34.26 27.04 -4.85
CA ALA A 457 -33.12 27.89 -4.51
C ALA A 457 -31.89 27.58 -5.40
N ALA A 458 -31.63 26.31 -5.70
CA ALA A 458 -30.54 25.90 -6.58
C ALA A 458 -30.77 26.35 -8.03
N GLU A 459 -32.02 26.41 -8.50
CA GLU A 459 -32.38 27.01 -9.79
C GLU A 459 -32.10 28.51 -9.79
N LEU A 460 -32.56 29.23 -8.77
CA LEU A 460 -32.35 30.67 -8.66
C LEU A 460 -30.86 31.05 -8.59
N MET A 461 -30.07 30.28 -7.82
CA MET A 461 -28.63 30.53 -7.64
C MET A 461 -27.76 29.97 -8.77
N ASP A 462 -28.35 29.30 -9.76
CA ASP A 462 -27.66 28.65 -10.88
C ASP A 462 -26.61 27.62 -10.41
N ILE A 463 -27.08 26.63 -9.63
CA ILE A 463 -26.31 25.45 -9.20
C ILE A 463 -26.82 24.23 -9.99
N PRO A 464 -26.36 24.00 -11.22
CA PRO A 464 -26.90 22.97 -12.09
C PRO A 464 -26.72 21.56 -11.53
N GLU A 465 -25.69 21.32 -10.72
CA GLU A 465 -25.42 20.00 -10.16
C GLU A 465 -26.46 19.57 -9.12
N LEU A 466 -27.01 20.51 -8.34
CA LEU A 466 -28.17 20.23 -7.49
C LEU A 466 -29.44 20.01 -8.32
N GLN A 467 -29.57 20.69 -9.47
CA GLN A 467 -30.73 20.51 -10.36
C GLN A 467 -30.73 19.15 -11.06
N THR A 468 -29.54 18.56 -11.29
CA THR A 468 -29.43 17.18 -11.83
C THR A 468 -29.84 16.09 -10.84
N ILE A 469 -30.07 16.45 -9.57
CA ILE A 469 -30.68 15.55 -8.58
C ILE A 469 -32.18 15.47 -8.90
N ASP A 470 -32.54 14.51 -9.74
CA ASP A 470 -33.89 14.36 -10.28
C ASP A 470 -34.95 14.20 -9.16
N ARG A 471 -36.16 14.71 -9.42
CA ARG A 471 -37.30 14.65 -8.50
C ARG A 471 -37.76 13.20 -8.25
N GLU A 472 -37.51 12.29 -9.21
CA GLU A 472 -37.70 10.83 -9.07
C GLU A 472 -36.59 10.18 -8.21
N LEU A 473 -35.34 10.66 -8.30
CA LEU A 473 -34.22 10.17 -7.50
C LEU A 473 -34.29 10.59 -6.03
N CYS A 474 -35.11 11.57 -5.64
CA CYS A 474 -35.30 11.96 -4.24
C CYS A 474 -35.67 10.78 -3.32
N SER A 475 -36.33 9.74 -3.84
CA SER A 475 -36.60 8.49 -3.12
C SER A 475 -35.34 7.64 -2.89
N THR A 476 -34.36 7.72 -3.79
CA THR A 476 -33.03 7.07 -3.74
C THR A 476 -31.97 7.95 -3.08
N VAL A 477 -32.17 9.25 -2.97
CA VAL A 477 -31.30 10.17 -2.20
C VAL A 477 -31.32 9.81 -0.71
N GLN A 478 -32.39 9.16 -0.22
CA GLN A 478 -32.40 8.50 1.09
C GLN A 478 -31.30 7.42 1.25
N LEU A 479 -30.85 6.79 0.16
CA LEU A 479 -29.74 5.81 0.12
C LEU A 479 -28.36 6.47 0.00
N LEU A 480 -28.25 7.64 -0.63
CA LEU A 480 -27.00 8.43 -0.67
C LEU A 480 -26.59 8.97 0.70
N ILE A 481 -27.52 9.01 1.65
CA ILE A 481 -27.30 9.58 2.99
C ILE A 481 -27.17 8.47 4.08
N GLY A 482 -27.20 7.20 3.68
CA GLY A 482 -26.83 6.05 4.50
C GLY A 482 -25.57 5.36 3.97
N GLN A 483 -24.91 4.54 4.78
CA GLN A 483 -23.68 3.81 4.44
C GLN A 483 -23.80 2.80 3.26
N HIS A 484 -24.85 2.85 2.45
CA HIS A 484 -25.06 2.01 1.28
C HIS A 484 -24.87 2.81 -0.01
N LYS A 485 -23.62 2.80 -0.51
CA LYS A 485 -23.28 3.31 -1.84
C LYS A 485 -23.89 2.39 -2.91
N ASP A 486 -25.01 2.78 -3.51
CA ASP A 486 -25.38 2.25 -4.82
C ASP A 486 -24.34 2.67 -5.88
N LEU A 487 -23.98 1.75 -6.79
CA LEU A 487 -22.90 1.99 -7.78
C LEU A 487 -23.18 3.18 -8.71
N ALA A 488 -24.44 3.46 -9.04
CA ALA A 488 -24.82 4.51 -9.98
C ALA A 488 -24.72 5.92 -9.38
N SER A 489 -25.11 6.07 -8.11
CA SER A 489 -25.10 7.35 -7.39
C SER A 489 -23.69 7.73 -6.94
N ALA A 490 -22.83 6.74 -6.66
CA ALA A 490 -21.39 6.94 -6.44
C ALA A 490 -20.70 7.61 -7.65
N GLY A 491 -21.09 7.25 -8.88
CA GLY A 491 -20.48 7.80 -10.10
C GLY A 491 -20.80 9.28 -10.35
N LEU A 492 -21.97 9.80 -9.92
CA LEU A 492 -22.33 11.21 -10.08
C LEU A 492 -21.60 12.08 -9.05
N TYR A 493 -21.57 11.65 -7.79
CA TYR A 493 -20.86 12.33 -6.71
C TYR A 493 -19.35 12.41 -6.98
N GLU A 494 -18.75 11.34 -7.50
CA GLU A 494 -17.32 11.32 -7.84
C GLU A 494 -16.99 12.27 -9.00
N LYS A 495 -17.86 12.35 -10.04
CA LYS A 495 -17.73 13.34 -11.12
C LYS A 495 -17.83 14.78 -10.60
N PHE A 496 -18.78 15.05 -9.72
CA PHE A 496 -18.93 16.37 -9.09
C PHE A 496 -17.68 16.75 -8.30
N THR A 497 -17.24 15.86 -7.40
CA THR A 497 -16.06 16.09 -6.56
C THR A 497 -14.81 16.32 -7.41
N GLN A 498 -14.63 15.55 -8.49
CA GLN A 498 -13.52 15.76 -9.42
C GLN A 498 -13.58 17.13 -10.10
N ARG A 499 -14.77 17.58 -10.52
CA ARG A 499 -14.96 18.92 -11.09
C ARG A 499 -14.58 20.00 -10.08
N VAL A 500 -15.07 19.91 -8.85
CA VAL A 500 -14.74 20.86 -7.77
C VAL A 500 -13.24 20.93 -7.53
N ARG A 501 -12.57 19.78 -7.41
CA ARG A 501 -11.11 19.71 -7.24
C ARG A 501 -10.35 20.37 -8.40
N ASN A 502 -10.77 20.09 -9.63
CA ASN A 502 -10.15 20.71 -10.82
C ASN A 502 -10.32 22.22 -10.80
N GLN A 503 -11.52 22.72 -10.47
CA GLN A 503 -11.75 24.16 -10.38
C GLN A 503 -10.99 24.81 -9.22
N MET A 504 -10.88 24.15 -8.06
CA MET A 504 -10.03 24.62 -6.96
C MET A 504 -8.57 24.77 -7.42
N ARG A 505 -8.05 23.83 -8.22
CA ARG A 505 -6.71 23.96 -8.79
C ARG A 505 -6.60 25.16 -9.74
N GLU A 506 -7.52 25.31 -10.69
CA GLU A 506 -7.47 26.40 -11.68
C GLU A 506 -7.70 27.78 -11.07
N VAL A 507 -8.77 27.95 -10.29
CA VAL A 507 -9.17 29.27 -9.76
C VAL A 507 -8.31 29.66 -8.56
N CYS A 508 -8.11 28.77 -7.59
CA CYS A 508 -7.40 29.14 -6.36
C CYS A 508 -5.88 29.08 -6.54
N LEU A 509 -5.34 28.04 -7.20
CA LEU A 509 -3.88 27.84 -7.26
C LEU A 509 -3.24 28.47 -8.50
N HIS A 510 -3.85 28.35 -9.68
CA HIS A 510 -3.28 28.95 -10.90
C HIS A 510 -3.54 30.45 -11.00
N GLN A 511 -4.76 30.91 -10.71
CA GLN A 511 -5.09 32.35 -10.78
C GLN A 511 -4.78 33.10 -9.47
N GLY A 512 -4.73 32.43 -8.32
CA GLY A 512 -4.51 33.08 -7.02
C GLY A 512 -5.70 33.95 -6.57
N LEU A 513 -6.90 33.67 -7.09
CA LEU A 513 -8.06 34.53 -6.89
C LEU A 513 -8.50 34.53 -5.42
N PHE A 514 -8.64 35.73 -4.83
CA PHE A 514 -8.99 35.95 -3.42
C PHE A 514 -7.94 35.45 -2.40
N SER A 515 -6.68 35.26 -2.82
CA SER A 515 -5.61 34.90 -1.89
C SER A 515 -5.41 35.98 -0.81
N ASP A 516 -5.30 35.56 0.45
CA ASP A 516 -5.19 36.44 1.62
C ASP A 516 -3.81 36.33 2.31
N VAL A 517 -2.94 35.44 1.85
CA VAL A 517 -1.58 35.26 2.34
C VAL A 517 -0.60 34.92 1.22
N TYR A 518 0.62 35.42 1.35
CA TYR A 518 1.77 35.09 0.51
C TYR A 518 2.84 34.37 1.34
N PHE A 519 3.45 33.35 0.78
CA PHE A 519 4.60 32.65 1.36
C PHE A 519 5.88 33.07 0.63
N GLN A 520 6.86 33.57 1.38
CA GLN A 520 8.22 33.78 0.90
C GLN A 520 8.99 32.46 1.01
N LEU A 521 9.26 31.87 -0.14
CA LEU A 521 9.98 30.62 -0.35
C LEU A 521 11.41 30.91 -0.83
N GLU A 522 12.21 29.86 -1.03
CA GLU A 522 13.62 29.99 -1.43
C GLU A 522 13.81 30.66 -2.81
N ASP A 523 12.90 30.37 -3.73
CA ASP A 523 12.96 30.74 -5.15
C ASP A 523 11.83 31.70 -5.56
N GLY A 524 11.03 32.22 -4.61
CA GLY A 524 10.05 33.27 -4.90
C GLY A 524 8.85 33.35 -3.94
N LEU A 525 7.80 34.04 -4.39
CA LEU A 525 6.53 34.18 -3.67
C LEU A 525 5.48 33.19 -4.22
N CYS A 526 4.65 32.66 -3.32
CA CYS A 526 3.49 31.84 -3.64
C CYS A 526 2.27 32.29 -2.82
N CYS A 527 1.14 32.52 -3.44
CA CYS A 527 -0.11 32.93 -2.77
C CYS A 527 -0.93 31.72 -2.33
N ALA A 528 -1.71 31.86 -1.25
CA ALA A 528 -2.62 30.85 -0.74
C ALA A 528 -3.79 31.47 0.03
N HIS A 529 -4.68 30.62 0.56
CA HIS A 529 -5.86 30.99 1.34
C HIS A 529 -5.76 30.43 2.76
N LYS A 530 -5.60 31.29 3.76
CA LYS A 530 -5.60 30.92 5.19
C LYS A 530 -6.74 29.96 5.55
N PRO A 531 -8.03 30.18 5.18
CA PRO A 531 -9.11 29.29 5.57
C PRO A 531 -8.88 27.83 5.15
N ILE A 532 -8.43 27.59 3.92
CA ILE A 532 -8.18 26.23 3.41
C ILE A 532 -6.95 25.62 4.08
N LEU A 533 -5.87 26.38 4.23
CA LEU A 533 -4.65 25.89 4.90
C LEU A 533 -4.93 25.48 6.36
N MET A 534 -5.72 26.27 7.08
CA MET A 534 -6.09 25.99 8.46
C MET A 534 -7.06 24.82 8.59
N ALA A 535 -7.95 24.62 7.62
CA ALA A 535 -8.86 23.48 7.63
C ALA A 535 -8.12 22.16 7.36
N ARG A 536 -7.04 22.20 6.56
CA ARG A 536 -6.41 21.00 5.99
C ARG A 536 -5.02 20.67 6.55
N CYS A 537 -4.50 21.52 7.42
CA CYS A 537 -3.20 21.33 8.05
C CYS A 537 -3.18 21.94 9.46
N ASP A 538 -3.14 21.09 10.49
CA ASP A 538 -3.11 21.51 11.89
C ASP A 538 -1.93 22.43 12.23
N VAL A 539 -0.76 22.18 11.62
CA VAL A 539 0.43 23.02 11.82
C VAL A 539 0.19 24.43 11.27
N MET A 540 -0.44 24.56 10.11
CA MET A 540 -0.82 25.87 9.55
C MET A 540 -2.01 26.48 10.30
N ALA A 541 -2.94 25.66 10.82
CA ALA A 541 -3.99 26.09 11.72
C ALA A 541 -3.40 26.75 12.97
N ALA A 542 -2.40 26.14 13.59
CA ALA A 542 -1.69 26.70 14.73
C ALA A 542 -0.92 27.98 14.36
N MET A 543 -0.32 28.03 13.17
CA MET A 543 0.40 29.22 12.66
C MET A 543 -0.52 30.44 12.51
N PHE A 544 -1.74 30.24 12.01
CA PHE A 544 -2.68 31.34 11.73
C PHE A 544 -3.70 31.59 12.85
N ARG A 545 -3.77 30.71 13.86
CA ARG A 545 -4.52 30.93 15.09
C ARG A 545 -3.63 31.58 16.15
N GLY A 546 -4.24 32.22 17.14
CA GLY A 546 -3.53 32.72 18.32
C GLY A 546 -2.88 34.11 18.13
N ASP A 547 -1.76 34.34 18.84
CA ASP A 547 -0.99 35.61 18.85
C ASP A 547 0.28 35.51 17.99
N PHE A 548 0.41 34.46 17.17
CA PHE A 548 1.55 34.33 16.28
C PHE A 548 1.57 35.48 15.28
N ARG A 549 2.77 35.95 14.93
CA ARG A 549 2.96 37.10 14.02
C ARG A 549 2.33 36.82 12.65
N GLU A 550 2.36 35.56 12.26
CA GLU A 550 1.86 35.00 11.01
C GLU A 550 0.34 35.16 10.86
N SER A 551 -0.42 35.19 11.97
CA SER A 551 -1.88 35.38 11.96
C SER A 551 -2.29 36.67 11.24
N SER A 552 -1.59 37.78 11.53
CA SER A 552 -1.85 39.10 10.94
C SER A 552 -0.96 39.45 9.74
N ALA A 553 0.04 38.60 9.44
CA ALA A 553 0.96 38.83 8.34
C ALA A 553 0.27 38.60 6.98
N LYS A 554 0.58 39.48 6.02
CA LYS A 554 0.29 39.28 4.58
C LYS A 554 1.35 38.41 3.90
N VAL A 555 2.59 38.42 4.42
CA VAL A 555 3.70 37.62 3.91
C VAL A 555 4.28 36.79 5.05
N VAL A 556 4.30 35.48 4.89
CA VAL A 556 4.85 34.50 5.84
C VAL A 556 6.14 33.93 5.27
N HIS A 557 7.22 33.92 6.07
CA HIS A 557 8.49 33.35 5.64
C HIS A 557 8.52 31.84 5.90
N PHE A 558 8.86 31.04 4.88
CA PHE A 558 8.79 29.58 4.97
C PHE A 558 10.05 28.93 4.35
N PRO A 559 11.16 28.92 5.10
CA PRO A 559 12.47 28.51 4.59
C PRO A 559 12.59 27.00 4.37
N GLY A 560 13.53 26.61 3.50
CA GLY A 560 13.82 25.20 3.22
C GLY A 560 12.86 24.57 2.20
N VAL A 561 12.09 25.37 1.47
CA VAL A 561 11.04 24.88 0.56
C VAL A 561 11.05 25.68 -0.73
N SER A 562 11.10 24.97 -1.86
CA SER A 562 10.97 25.54 -3.20
C SER A 562 9.50 25.78 -3.57
N LYS A 563 9.27 26.68 -4.53
CA LYS A 563 7.94 26.98 -5.07
C LYS A 563 7.27 25.76 -5.69
N CYS A 564 8.04 24.90 -6.36
CA CYS A 564 7.54 23.65 -6.92
C CYS A 564 7.01 22.72 -5.83
N CYS A 565 7.81 22.44 -4.79
CA CYS A 565 7.41 21.57 -3.68
C CYS A 565 6.21 22.15 -2.91
N PHE A 566 6.21 23.47 -2.66
CA PHE A 566 5.08 24.13 -2.00
C PHE A 566 3.80 24.07 -2.84
N HIS A 567 3.89 24.23 -4.16
CA HIS A 567 2.73 24.10 -5.05
C HIS A 567 2.16 22.68 -5.04
N GLN A 568 3.01 21.65 -5.02
CA GLN A 568 2.58 20.25 -4.89
C GLN A 568 1.86 20.00 -3.55
N LEU A 569 2.34 20.60 -2.45
CA LEU A 569 1.65 20.60 -1.17
C LEU A 569 0.27 21.29 -1.26
N LEU A 570 0.20 22.47 -1.90
CA LEU A 570 -1.06 23.19 -2.06
C LEU A 570 -2.06 22.38 -2.87
N ILE A 571 -1.63 21.68 -3.91
CA ILE A 571 -2.51 20.77 -4.66
C ILE A 571 -3.16 19.75 -3.72
N TYR A 572 -2.38 19.10 -2.85
CA TYR A 572 -2.94 18.17 -1.87
C TYR A 572 -3.94 18.84 -0.93
N LEU A 573 -3.60 20.01 -0.36
CA LEU A 573 -4.50 20.69 0.58
C LEU A 573 -5.82 21.12 -0.09
N TYR A 574 -5.80 21.45 -1.39
CA TYR A 574 -6.97 21.95 -2.10
C TYR A 574 -7.77 20.85 -2.81
N THR A 575 -7.16 19.68 -3.07
CA THR A 575 -7.81 18.64 -3.86
C THR A 575 -7.78 17.25 -3.25
N ASP A 576 -7.04 17.02 -2.15
CA ASP A 576 -6.77 15.69 -1.57
C ASP A 576 -6.04 14.73 -2.53
N GLU A 577 -5.38 15.26 -3.57
CA GLU A 577 -4.68 14.49 -4.59
C GLU A 577 -3.20 14.86 -4.63
N VAL A 578 -2.37 13.95 -5.13
CA VAL A 578 -0.95 14.22 -5.37
C VAL A 578 -0.77 14.76 -6.79
N ASP A 579 0.01 15.83 -6.90
CA ASP A 579 0.37 16.42 -8.20
C ASP A 579 0.98 15.35 -9.15
N PRO A 580 0.52 15.26 -10.41
CA PRO A 580 1.05 14.31 -11.39
C PRO A 580 2.57 14.39 -11.62
N SER A 581 3.18 15.57 -11.44
CA SER A 581 4.62 15.85 -11.58
C SER A 581 5.48 15.18 -10.51
N VAL A 582 4.88 14.68 -9.43
CA VAL A 582 5.58 13.91 -8.40
C VAL A 582 5.96 12.55 -8.98
N VAL A 583 7.25 12.29 -9.07
CA VAL A 583 7.86 11.10 -9.66
C VAL A 583 8.97 10.58 -8.74
N PRO A 584 9.48 9.35 -8.94
CA PRO A 584 10.54 8.80 -8.09
C PRO A 584 11.81 9.66 -7.99
N SER A 585 12.07 10.56 -8.93
CA SER A 585 13.27 11.41 -8.93
C SER A 585 13.13 12.72 -8.13
N ASN A 586 11.91 13.16 -7.78
CA ASN A 586 11.66 14.44 -7.12
C ASN A 586 10.69 14.36 -5.93
N CYS A 587 10.31 13.16 -5.48
CA CYS A 587 9.32 13.00 -4.41
C CYS A 587 9.85 13.31 -3.00
N LEU A 588 11.17 13.30 -2.79
CA LEU A 588 11.77 13.40 -1.46
C LEU A 588 11.47 14.73 -0.76
N ASP A 589 11.53 15.86 -1.49
CA ASP A 589 11.26 17.17 -0.91
C ASP A 589 9.81 17.27 -0.41
N LEU A 590 8.86 16.69 -1.15
CA LEU A 590 7.46 16.66 -0.76
C LEU A 590 7.22 15.72 0.43
N LEU A 591 7.89 14.57 0.48
CA LEU A 591 7.84 13.66 1.63
C LEU A 591 8.38 14.33 2.91
N ALA A 592 9.52 15.01 2.79
CA ALA A 592 10.11 15.77 3.90
C ALA A 592 9.16 16.89 4.38
N LEU A 593 8.55 17.63 3.45
CA LEU A 593 7.61 18.69 3.77
C LEU A 593 6.31 18.16 4.40
N ALA A 594 5.76 17.07 3.86
CA ALA A 594 4.54 16.43 4.38
C ALA A 594 4.74 15.98 5.83
N ASN A 595 5.88 15.36 6.15
CA ASN A 595 6.22 14.98 7.51
C ASN A 595 6.43 16.18 8.43
N ARG A 596 7.13 17.23 7.95
CA ARG A 596 7.31 18.49 8.71
C ARG A 596 5.98 19.14 9.09
N LEU A 597 4.95 18.96 8.25
CA LEU A 597 3.60 19.48 8.45
C LEU A 597 2.62 18.48 9.07
N CYS A 598 3.10 17.29 9.49
CA CYS A 598 2.29 16.23 10.08
C CYS A 598 1.11 15.78 9.19
N LEU A 599 1.36 15.55 7.90
CA LEU A 599 0.34 15.14 6.91
C LEU A 599 0.48 13.66 6.52
N PRO A 600 0.06 12.69 7.37
CA PRO A 600 0.28 11.26 7.14
C PRO A 600 -0.44 10.73 5.88
N ARG A 601 -1.60 11.28 5.54
CA ARG A 601 -2.31 10.90 4.30
C ARG A 601 -1.53 11.31 3.06
N LEU A 602 -0.94 12.51 3.03
CA LEU A 602 -0.09 12.95 1.92
C LEU A 602 1.13 12.04 1.76
N VAL A 603 1.79 11.66 2.87
CA VAL A 603 2.89 10.68 2.84
C VAL A 603 2.43 9.38 2.18
N GLY A 604 1.35 8.77 2.67
CA GLY A 604 0.83 7.52 2.11
C GLY A 604 0.42 7.63 0.63
N LEU A 605 -0.15 8.75 0.20
CA LEU A 605 -0.49 8.98 -1.20
C LEU A 605 0.75 9.09 -2.09
N VAL A 606 1.80 9.79 -1.64
CA VAL A 606 3.06 9.92 -2.37
C VAL A 606 3.76 8.56 -2.47
N GLU A 607 3.85 7.80 -1.36
CA GLU A 607 4.40 6.46 -1.36
C GLU A 607 3.67 5.54 -2.35
N GLN A 608 2.34 5.51 -2.29
CA GLN A 608 1.52 4.70 -3.20
C GLN A 608 1.72 5.09 -4.67
N LYS A 609 1.77 6.38 -4.97
CA LYS A 609 1.99 6.87 -6.33
C LYS A 609 3.38 6.51 -6.85
N VAL A 610 4.43 6.75 -6.08
CA VAL A 610 5.82 6.45 -6.46
C VAL A 610 5.99 4.94 -6.69
N ILE A 611 5.49 4.09 -5.80
CA ILE A 611 5.54 2.64 -5.96
C ILE A 611 4.80 2.21 -7.24
N ARG A 612 3.61 2.74 -7.49
CA ARG A 612 2.83 2.45 -8.70
C ARG A 612 3.59 2.85 -9.97
N ASP A 613 4.24 4.01 -9.97
CA ASP A 613 5.02 4.49 -11.10
C ASP A 613 6.26 3.61 -11.32
N MET A 614 6.94 3.16 -10.25
CA MET A 614 8.06 2.22 -10.35
C MET A 614 7.63 0.85 -10.89
N ILE A 615 6.48 0.31 -10.47
CA ILE A 615 5.95 -0.95 -11.00
C ILE A 615 5.63 -0.80 -12.50
N ARG A 616 4.96 0.28 -12.90
CA ARG A 616 4.68 0.55 -14.32
C ARG A 616 5.94 0.68 -15.18
N MET A 617 7.00 1.28 -14.62
CA MET A 617 8.30 1.36 -15.29
C MET A 617 8.92 -0.03 -15.48
N GLN A 618 8.82 -0.90 -14.47
CA GLN A 618 9.31 -2.27 -14.54
C GLN A 618 8.52 -3.10 -15.58
N ASP A 619 7.20 -2.97 -15.61
CA ASP A 619 6.34 -3.63 -16.62
C ASP A 619 6.67 -3.16 -18.04
N ALA A 620 7.12 -1.91 -18.20
CA ALA A 620 7.63 -1.36 -19.45
C ALA A 620 9.09 -1.74 -19.77
N GLY A 621 9.72 -2.61 -18.97
CA GLY A 621 11.08 -3.09 -19.15
C GLY A 621 12.18 -2.09 -18.79
N LYS A 622 11.86 -1.02 -18.03
CA LYS A 622 12.85 -0.06 -17.55
C LYS A 622 13.47 -0.52 -16.23
N ASP A 623 14.77 -0.27 -16.08
CA ASP A 623 15.50 -0.56 -14.84
C ASP A 623 15.17 0.48 -13.76
N THR A 624 14.51 0.04 -12.69
CA THR A 624 14.11 0.87 -11.54
C THR A 624 15.03 0.71 -10.33
N THR A 625 16.04 -0.15 -10.44
CA THR A 625 16.96 -0.47 -9.35
C THR A 625 17.69 0.75 -8.81
N GLU A 626 18.21 1.61 -9.71
CA GLU A 626 18.97 2.79 -9.31
C GLU A 626 18.08 3.79 -8.56
N HIS A 627 16.81 3.91 -8.96
CA HIS A 627 15.83 4.73 -8.26
C HIS A 627 15.58 4.18 -6.85
N ALA A 628 15.35 2.86 -6.72
CA ALA A 628 15.15 2.22 -5.42
C ALA A 628 16.34 2.40 -4.47
N LEU A 629 17.58 2.27 -4.98
CA LEU A 629 18.80 2.46 -4.20
C LEU A 629 18.97 3.90 -3.71
N LYS A 630 18.67 4.90 -4.56
CA LYS A 630 18.77 6.32 -4.19
C LYS A 630 17.67 6.76 -3.23
N LEU A 631 16.49 6.15 -3.34
CA LEU A 631 15.34 6.50 -2.50
C LEU A 631 15.42 5.90 -1.10
N LEU A 632 15.95 4.68 -0.96
CA LEU A 632 15.87 3.88 0.26
C LEU A 632 16.19 4.66 1.55
N GLU A 633 17.40 5.21 1.67
CA GLU A 633 17.85 5.84 2.92
C GLU A 633 17.15 7.19 3.17
N SER A 634 16.89 7.95 2.10
CA SER A 634 16.14 9.20 2.20
C SER A 634 14.70 8.96 2.64
N CYS A 635 14.07 7.87 2.19
CA CYS A 635 12.73 7.48 2.64
C CYS A 635 12.73 7.10 4.11
N GLN A 636 13.73 6.32 4.58
CA GLN A 636 13.90 5.99 6.00
C GLN A 636 14.09 7.25 6.86
N MET A 637 14.92 8.20 6.40
CA MET A 637 15.16 9.47 7.10
C MET A 637 13.91 10.37 7.18
N HIS A 638 13.03 10.29 6.18
CA HIS A 638 11.81 11.07 6.12
C HIS A 638 10.57 10.28 6.54
N ASN A 639 10.71 9.16 7.25
CA ASN A 639 9.58 8.34 7.74
C ASN A 639 8.57 7.94 6.64
N ALA A 640 9.05 7.71 5.42
CA ALA A 640 8.29 7.14 4.32
C ALA A 640 8.51 5.61 4.31
N ASP A 641 8.00 4.96 5.36
CA ASP A 641 8.29 3.58 5.71
C ASP A 641 7.83 2.58 4.65
N GLN A 642 6.65 2.79 4.06
CA GLN A 642 6.08 1.87 3.06
C GLN A 642 6.89 1.90 1.75
N LEU A 643 7.35 3.09 1.35
CA LEU A 643 8.24 3.23 0.20
C LEU A 643 9.64 2.68 0.48
N ALA A 644 10.17 2.87 1.69
CA ALA A 644 11.43 2.29 2.11
C ALA A 644 11.38 0.75 2.09
N ASP A 645 10.33 0.15 2.65
CA ASP A 645 10.09 -1.29 2.66
C ASP A 645 9.96 -1.85 1.24
N TRP A 646 9.26 -1.14 0.36
CA TRP A 646 9.17 -1.53 -1.04
C TRP A 646 10.52 -1.45 -1.74
N CYS A 647 11.34 -0.42 -1.47
CA CYS A 647 12.70 -0.33 -2.00
C CYS A 647 13.58 -1.48 -1.51
N LEU A 648 13.54 -1.82 -0.21
CA LEU A 648 14.25 -2.98 0.34
C LEU A 648 13.84 -4.29 -0.34
N TYR A 649 12.54 -4.50 -0.50
CA TYR A 649 11.98 -5.65 -1.21
C TYR A 649 12.50 -5.73 -2.65
N HIS A 650 12.37 -4.63 -3.41
CA HIS A 650 12.77 -4.58 -4.81
C HIS A 650 14.28 -4.83 -4.99
N ILE A 651 15.10 -4.25 -4.11
CA ILE A 651 16.56 -4.48 -4.10
C ILE A 651 16.88 -5.93 -3.72
N ALA A 652 16.18 -6.52 -2.74
CA ALA A 652 16.39 -7.88 -2.29
C ALA A 652 16.07 -8.92 -3.38
N VAL A 653 14.97 -8.73 -4.12
CA VAL A 653 14.56 -9.63 -5.22
C VAL A 653 15.51 -9.53 -6.41
N ASN A 654 15.98 -8.33 -6.74
CA ASN A 654 16.86 -8.11 -7.88
C ASN A 654 18.35 -8.19 -7.54
N TYR A 655 18.71 -8.50 -6.28
CA TYR A 655 20.05 -8.35 -5.69
C TYR A 655 21.19 -8.84 -6.60
N ASN A 656 21.06 -10.03 -7.19
CA ASN A 656 22.10 -10.62 -8.04
C ASN A 656 22.36 -9.80 -9.31
N GLU A 657 21.33 -9.20 -9.89
CA GLU A 657 21.46 -8.32 -11.05
C GLU A 657 22.14 -6.99 -10.66
N ILE A 658 21.75 -6.42 -9.52
CA ILE A 658 22.35 -5.20 -8.95
C ILE A 658 23.83 -5.41 -8.68
N CYS A 659 24.21 -6.55 -8.09
CA CYS A 659 25.61 -6.88 -7.83
C CYS A 659 26.46 -6.91 -9.11
N ARG A 660 25.88 -7.28 -10.26
CA ARG A 660 26.58 -7.29 -11.55
C ARG A 660 26.66 -5.90 -12.16
N LYS A 661 25.58 -5.11 -12.10
CA LYS A 661 25.48 -3.80 -12.74
C LYS A 661 26.10 -2.66 -11.90
N THR A 662 25.75 -2.57 -10.62
CA THR A 662 26.04 -1.41 -9.76
C THR A 662 26.49 -1.81 -8.34
N PRO A 663 27.57 -2.59 -8.18
CA PRO A 663 28.03 -3.07 -6.87
C PRO A 663 28.48 -1.96 -5.91
N LYS A 664 28.90 -0.79 -6.44
CA LYS A 664 29.34 0.34 -5.63
C LYS A 664 28.20 0.94 -4.80
N LEU A 665 27.02 1.12 -5.41
CA LEU A 665 25.85 1.68 -4.72
C LEU A 665 25.41 0.77 -3.57
N LEU A 666 25.40 -0.54 -3.79
CA LEU A 666 25.04 -1.52 -2.76
C LEU A 666 26.01 -1.51 -1.56
N ARG A 667 27.31 -1.34 -1.80
CA ARG A 667 28.34 -1.27 -0.75
C ARG A 667 28.32 0.03 0.06
N ASN A 668 27.77 1.08 -0.53
CA ASN A 668 27.65 2.39 0.11
C ASN A 668 26.40 2.51 1.00
N LEU A 669 25.46 1.56 0.91
CA LEU A 669 24.30 1.53 1.79
C LEU A 669 24.70 1.40 3.26
N HIS A 670 23.85 1.89 4.17
CA HIS A 670 24.01 1.74 5.60
C HIS A 670 24.21 0.25 5.98
N PRO A 671 25.09 -0.07 6.96
CA PRO A 671 25.37 -1.46 7.33
C PRO A 671 24.13 -2.29 7.69
N GLU A 672 23.11 -1.68 8.28
CA GLU A 672 21.85 -2.35 8.61
C GLU A 672 21.07 -2.74 7.34
N ASN A 673 21.01 -1.86 6.34
CA ASN A 673 20.40 -2.15 5.05
C ASN A 673 21.17 -3.27 4.33
N GLN A 674 22.52 -3.26 4.38
CA GLN A 674 23.33 -4.35 3.85
C GLN A 674 23.04 -5.69 4.55
N ALA A 675 22.95 -5.68 5.88
CA ALA A 675 22.64 -6.87 6.67
C ALA A 675 21.24 -7.41 6.34
N TYR A 676 20.25 -6.54 6.21
CA TYR A 676 18.90 -6.89 5.79
C TYR A 676 18.91 -7.53 4.40
N LEU A 677 19.54 -6.91 3.41
CA LEU A 677 19.57 -7.42 2.04
C LEU A 677 20.28 -8.77 1.96
N ASN A 678 21.42 -8.94 2.64
CA ASN A 678 22.10 -10.23 2.70
C ASN A 678 21.23 -11.35 3.28
N ARG A 679 20.36 -11.00 4.24
CA ARG A 679 19.49 -11.92 4.94
C ARG A 679 18.18 -12.23 4.19
N ASN A 680 17.70 -11.31 3.35
CA ASN A 680 16.40 -11.38 2.70
C ASN A 680 16.48 -11.45 1.16
N ARG A 681 17.67 -11.46 0.57
CA ARG A 681 17.84 -11.55 -0.89
C ARG A 681 17.21 -12.81 -1.48
N TRP A 682 16.73 -12.66 -2.70
CA TRP A 682 16.19 -13.75 -3.51
C TRP A 682 16.93 -13.85 -4.86
N PRO A 683 17.22 -15.07 -5.35
CA PRO A 683 17.16 -16.34 -4.63
C PRO A 683 18.12 -16.40 -3.43
N PRO A 684 17.81 -17.17 -2.36
CA PRO A 684 18.66 -17.24 -1.18
C PRO A 684 20.06 -17.83 -1.45
N VAL A 685 21.03 -17.44 -0.61
CA VAL A 685 22.45 -17.86 -0.74
C VAL A 685 22.59 -19.39 -0.76
N TRP A 686 21.87 -20.06 0.14
CA TRP A 686 21.94 -21.51 0.26
C TRP A 686 21.44 -22.18 -1.03
N TYR A 687 20.39 -21.66 -1.67
CA TYR A 687 19.88 -22.20 -2.92
C TYR A 687 20.90 -22.06 -4.05
N LEU A 688 21.54 -20.90 -4.18
CA LEU A 688 22.58 -20.67 -5.19
C LEU A 688 23.73 -21.67 -5.03
N LYS A 689 24.19 -21.90 -3.80
CA LYS A 689 25.24 -22.90 -3.51
C LYS A 689 24.80 -24.32 -3.89
N GLU A 690 23.55 -24.66 -3.62
CA GLU A 690 23.00 -25.98 -3.96
C GLU A 690 22.83 -26.17 -5.46
N TYR A 691 22.37 -25.14 -6.17
CA TYR A 691 22.21 -25.19 -7.61
C TYR A 691 23.57 -25.36 -8.31
N ASP A 692 24.58 -24.60 -7.90
CA ASP A 692 25.97 -24.75 -8.35
C ASP A 692 26.50 -26.17 -8.12
N TYR A 693 26.20 -26.77 -6.96
CA TYR A 693 26.58 -28.15 -6.66
C TYR A 693 25.85 -29.14 -7.58
N TYR A 694 24.54 -28.98 -7.75
CA TYR A 694 23.73 -29.82 -8.62
C TYR A 694 24.27 -29.81 -10.06
N GLU A 695 24.58 -28.64 -10.62
CA GLU A 695 25.15 -28.52 -11.96
C GLU A 695 26.52 -29.21 -12.09
N ARG A 696 27.35 -29.17 -11.04
CA ARG A 696 28.61 -29.94 -11.02
C ARG A 696 28.34 -31.44 -11.07
N CYS A 697 27.43 -31.95 -10.24
CA CYS A 697 27.07 -33.36 -10.23
C CYS A 697 26.45 -33.82 -11.56
N VAL A 698 25.63 -32.99 -12.20
CA VAL A 698 25.07 -33.28 -13.53
C VAL A 698 26.19 -33.42 -14.56
N ARG A 699 27.15 -32.49 -14.59
CA ARG A 699 28.32 -32.55 -15.50
C ARG A 699 29.17 -33.79 -15.24
N GLU A 700 29.42 -34.13 -13.97
CA GLU A 700 30.17 -35.33 -13.60
C GLU A 700 29.46 -36.62 -14.04
N ARG A 701 28.13 -36.70 -13.89
CA ARG A 701 27.35 -37.86 -14.38
C ARG A 701 27.38 -37.96 -15.90
N GLN A 702 27.19 -36.85 -16.62
CA GLN A 702 27.28 -36.83 -18.08
C GLN A 702 28.65 -37.30 -18.57
N TRP A 703 29.72 -36.90 -17.88
CA TRP A 703 31.08 -37.37 -18.16
C TRP A 703 31.25 -38.88 -17.94
N GLN A 704 30.64 -39.44 -16.88
CA GLN A 704 30.70 -40.87 -16.61
C GLN A 704 29.91 -41.70 -17.62
N GLU A 705 28.76 -41.20 -18.09
CA GLU A 705 27.90 -41.88 -19.07
C GLU A 705 28.42 -41.77 -20.50
N LYS A 706 29.06 -40.64 -20.84
CA LYS A 706 29.65 -40.35 -22.15
C LYS A 706 31.07 -39.85 -21.99
N PRO A 707 32.03 -40.71 -21.59
CA PRO A 707 33.42 -40.31 -21.53
C PRO A 707 33.87 -39.85 -22.92
N PRO A 708 34.52 -38.68 -23.06
CA PRO A 708 34.98 -38.22 -24.35
C PRO A 708 35.90 -39.27 -24.97
N LYS A 709 35.73 -39.54 -26.27
CA LYS A 709 36.59 -40.45 -27.01
C LYS A 709 38.03 -39.99 -26.83
N VAL A 710 38.85 -40.82 -26.19
CA VAL A 710 40.30 -40.60 -26.12
C VAL A 710 40.78 -40.42 -27.56
N PHE A 711 41.26 -39.23 -27.91
CA PHE A 711 41.92 -39.03 -29.19
C PHE A 711 43.07 -40.04 -29.23
N LYS A 712 42.96 -41.05 -30.10
CA LYS A 712 44.09 -41.92 -30.44
C LYS A 712 45.16 -40.98 -30.98
N ARG A 713 46.17 -40.68 -30.18
CA ARG A 713 47.38 -39.99 -30.65
C ARG A 713 47.96 -40.88 -31.75
N HIS A 714 47.78 -40.48 -33.00
CA HIS A 714 48.59 -40.98 -34.10
C HIS A 714 50.03 -40.62 -33.76
N ARG A 715 50.83 -41.64 -33.49
CA ARG A 715 52.26 -41.52 -33.22
C ARG A 715 52.96 -41.26 -34.56
N ASN A 716 52.89 -40.02 -35.05
CA ASN A 716 53.75 -39.57 -36.15
C ASN A 716 54.99 -38.91 -35.54
N ASN A 717 56.11 -39.61 -35.69
CA ASN A 717 57.44 -39.05 -35.54
C ASN A 717 57.64 -37.97 -36.60
N SER A 718 57.72 -36.70 -36.21
CA SER A 718 58.71 -35.71 -36.71
C SER A 718 58.46 -34.32 -36.11
N THR A 719 59.46 -33.88 -35.36
CA THR A 719 59.95 -32.48 -35.21
C THR A 719 59.01 -31.34 -34.79
N SER A 720 59.20 -30.97 -33.52
CA SER A 720 59.32 -29.60 -32.97
C SER A 720 58.06 -28.78 -32.64
N SER A 721 58.12 -28.24 -31.42
CA SER A 721 57.34 -27.14 -30.82
C SER A 721 55.98 -27.48 -30.17
N GLY A 722 55.89 -27.25 -28.85
CA GLY A 722 54.60 -27.12 -28.15
C GLY A 722 54.52 -27.66 -26.72
N CYS A 723 55.00 -26.85 -25.76
CA CYS A 723 54.52 -26.70 -24.38
C CYS A 723 54.41 -27.91 -23.42
N LEU A 724 55.23 -27.83 -22.37
CA LEU A 724 55.21 -28.62 -21.14
C LEU A 724 53.96 -28.33 -20.31
N CYS A 725 53.42 -29.37 -19.65
CA CYS A 725 53.05 -29.43 -18.22
C CYS A 725 51.92 -30.45 -18.01
N PHE A 726 52.25 -31.67 -17.54
CA PHE A 726 51.52 -32.38 -16.50
C PHE A 726 52.27 -33.67 -16.15
N SER A 727 52.93 -33.69 -15.00
CA SER A 727 53.22 -34.91 -14.24
C SER A 727 53.51 -34.51 -12.80
N GLY A 728 52.77 -35.06 -11.85
CA GLY A 728 53.05 -34.88 -10.44
C GLY A 728 51.85 -35.06 -9.52
N ARG A 729 51.34 -36.28 -9.40
CA ARG A 729 50.65 -36.71 -8.18
C ARG A 729 51.68 -36.70 -7.06
N ASN A 730 51.42 -35.99 -5.96
CA ASN A 730 51.85 -36.48 -4.65
C ASN A 730 50.90 -36.03 -3.52
N ARG A 731 50.73 -36.94 -2.57
CA ARG A 731 49.89 -36.83 -1.36
C ARG A 731 50.54 -35.91 -0.30
N ASN A 732 49.68 -35.42 0.60
CA ASN A 732 49.94 -34.77 1.89
C ASN A 732 50.46 -33.32 1.85
N ASN A 733 49.61 -32.34 2.22
CA ASN A 733 49.52 -31.89 3.61
C ASN A 733 48.40 -30.85 3.79
N ASP A 734 47.76 -30.94 4.95
CA ASP A 734 46.79 -30.00 5.48
C ASP A 734 47.32 -28.56 5.59
N SER A 735 46.33 -27.66 5.71
CA SER A 735 46.38 -26.31 6.28
C SER A 735 46.50 -25.11 5.34
N LYS A 736 45.46 -24.26 5.50
CA LYS A 736 45.35 -22.84 5.16
C LYS A 736 45.27 -22.47 3.68
N ARG A 737 44.05 -22.16 3.23
CA ARG A 737 43.82 -20.90 2.52
C ARG A 737 42.38 -20.43 2.63
N ALA A 738 42.28 -19.14 2.93
CA ALA A 738 41.11 -18.42 3.40
C ALA A 738 40.02 -18.31 2.34
N TYR A 739 38.77 -18.41 2.80
CA TYR A 739 37.60 -17.96 2.07
C TYR A 739 37.72 -16.45 1.82
N ARG A 740 37.86 -16.06 0.55
CA ARG A 740 37.42 -14.74 0.09
C ARG A 740 36.00 -14.89 -0.41
N THR A 741 35.06 -14.48 0.43
CA THR A 741 33.69 -14.16 0.07
C THR A 741 33.70 -13.00 -0.92
N VAL A 742 32.92 -13.12 -2.00
CA VAL A 742 32.48 -12.00 -2.84
C VAL A 742 31.00 -11.83 -2.62
#